data_AF-A0A6A6X7U4-F1
#
_entry.id   AF-A0A6A6X7U4-F1
#
_cell.length_a   1.000
_cell.length_b   1.000
_cell.length_c   1.000
_cell.angle_alpha   90.00
_cell.angle_beta   90.00
_cell.angle_gamma   90.00
#
_symmetry.space_group_name_H-M   'P 1'
#
loop_
_entity.id
_entity.type
_entity.pdbx_description
1 polymer ?
#
loop_
_entity_poly.entity_id
_entity_poly.type
_entity_poly.pdbx_seq_one_letter_code
_entity_poly.pdbx_strand_id
1 'polypeptide(L)'
;MESYSHPRFLGTLRSLPQTLLLLIRTCLAASPNDAVTPSHTHLSSLSGRIKAAGYRLFIVLNPFVSQDTWTATTLVGMVKLTAVCGIGSALWIWSKRNKKSKPPGSSDGSNAYASAATDAIATDPGLLKKHSHTRSYTVPSTAFTYPAIRTFYRSHPQESKLPSKPNAIPLLVFIHGLGGSASQFHPILISLVNLAPCLAIDLPGCGTSSFDPKAWEAYTTDALVRLLAVIIEAHRDHAGGQKVVLIGHSMGCSLAALLASSSSPCADLISEHVGGLIAICPQADPPSVKQIGELKKVTMIPSPIFDLLRKWDRRGGLESKSVLRMAGPDADEGTKRLQLRFNEQSRTPVWMRMARGMIPDYSTGSPRGGLPGEEVWKGLQLPVFLAAGEADSVTPADNVKRIVQFLGRDVAAIKSPSNQASLPIAAAPVDPAWIDPALAERKHHDSGVDAADLPISQDDETATVTSDISSSGESFVNTDEASSVTALSTDPTTSKAHHPSPHPRRLVLKTTIIPKPAAHSLLFAPSSSRTLSGLVSNFLADYVDPRLSLGWQLQYLSTEGKWDVKNLEKWKAVQPVSLPIGGVFCAMKTLREVDEKHSPKIFVKEWADKIKVVIDISHDAPVYDPKGLEDGGITYHKFPTVSKQPPMADEVKTFIALIDDIRKHQKTGEKVLIGVHCHYGFNRTGFFLVSYMIERLGYNVEDAIDTFATSRPPGIRHAHFIDALHVRYCHGLKKAPTL
;
A
#
# COMPACT_ATOMS: atom_id res chain seq x y z
N MET A 1 62.58 56.65 -4.83
CA MET A 1 61.85 56.90 -6.09
C MET A 1 61.64 55.57 -6.79
N GLU A 2 60.59 55.47 -7.62
CA GLU A 2 60.44 54.73 -8.91
C GLU A 2 61.26 53.46 -9.20
N SER A 3 60.74 52.43 -9.90
CA SER A 3 59.40 52.20 -10.49
C SER A 3 59.15 50.68 -10.74
N TYR A 4 58.14 50.32 -11.55
CA TYR A 4 57.59 48.96 -11.68
C TYR A 4 58.44 47.94 -12.46
N SER A 5 58.39 46.66 -12.03
CA SER A 5 58.28 45.51 -12.94
C SER A 5 57.73 44.26 -12.21
N HIS A 6 57.19 43.30 -12.97
CA HIS A 6 56.57 42.05 -12.48
C HIS A 6 57.20 40.84 -13.19
N PRO A 7 57.35 39.69 -12.51
CA PRO A 7 56.85 38.45 -13.12
C PRO A 7 56.07 37.53 -12.16
N ARG A 8 55.60 36.40 -12.69
CA ARG A 8 54.42 35.63 -12.22
C ARG A 8 54.76 34.38 -11.40
N PHE A 9 53.82 34.02 -10.51
CA PHE A 9 53.38 32.67 -10.13
C PHE A 9 54.40 31.51 -9.98
N LEU A 10 54.46 30.94 -8.77
CA LEU A 10 54.47 29.49 -8.55
C LEU A 10 54.00 29.12 -7.13
N GLY A 11 53.12 28.11 -7.00
CA GLY A 11 52.91 27.36 -5.74
C GLY A 11 51.61 27.57 -4.95
N THR A 12 50.59 26.72 -5.19
CA THR A 12 49.46 26.48 -4.25
C THR A 12 49.01 25.01 -4.26
N LEU A 13 49.88 24.10 -3.84
CA LEU A 13 49.56 22.67 -3.60
C LEU A 13 49.90 22.22 -2.16
N ARG A 14 49.27 22.89 -1.16
CA ARG A 14 49.37 22.53 0.26
C ARG A 14 48.04 22.68 1.01
N SER A 15 47.06 21.83 0.71
CA SER A 15 45.89 21.60 1.60
C SER A 15 45.08 20.32 1.29
N LEU A 16 45.64 19.35 0.56
CA LEU A 16 45.02 18.02 0.45
C LEU A 16 45.19 17.25 1.77
N PRO A 17 44.11 16.68 2.36
CA PRO A 17 44.23 15.90 3.59
C PRO A 17 45.21 14.72 3.42
N GLN A 18 46.07 14.50 4.41
CA GLN A 18 47.05 13.40 4.37
C GLN A 18 46.40 12.03 4.15
N THR A 19 45.19 11.81 4.67
CA THR A 19 44.38 10.60 4.43
C THR A 19 44.06 10.37 2.96
N LEU A 20 43.77 11.43 2.20
CA LEU A 20 43.46 11.34 0.77
C LEU A 20 44.74 11.14 -0.06
N LEU A 21 45.85 11.79 0.34
CA LEU A 21 47.17 11.53 -0.25
C LEU A 21 47.65 10.09 0.01
N LEU A 22 47.42 9.56 1.21
CA LEU A 22 47.72 8.16 1.57
C LEU A 22 46.87 7.17 0.76
N LEU A 23 45.56 7.42 0.62
CA LEU A 23 44.66 6.61 -0.20
C LEU A 23 45.09 6.59 -1.68
N ILE A 24 45.48 7.75 -2.23
CA ILE A 24 46.02 7.84 -3.59
C ILE A 24 47.36 7.08 -3.69
N ARG A 25 48.22 7.17 -2.67
CA ARG A 25 49.55 6.52 -2.65
C ARG A 25 49.44 4.99 -2.54
N THR A 26 48.50 4.45 -1.76
CA THR A 26 48.25 2.99 -1.70
C THR A 26 47.57 2.46 -2.96
N CYS A 27 46.67 3.23 -3.59
CA CYS A 27 46.09 2.86 -4.88
C CYS A 27 47.08 2.93 -6.08
N LEU A 28 48.25 3.55 -5.91
CA LEU A 28 49.29 3.71 -6.95
C LEU A 28 50.57 2.90 -6.67
N ALA A 29 50.67 2.22 -5.54
CA ALA A 29 51.84 1.38 -5.22
C ALA A 29 51.84 0.10 -6.07
N ALA A 30 53.00 -0.22 -6.66
CA ALA A 30 53.27 -1.49 -7.33
C ALA A 30 54.01 -2.46 -6.38
N SER A 31 54.11 -3.74 -6.78
CA SER A 31 54.85 -4.77 -6.04
C SER A 31 56.35 -4.42 -5.96
N PRO A 32 57.05 -4.71 -4.85
CA PRO A 32 58.48 -4.43 -4.71
C PRO A 32 59.34 -5.48 -5.44
N ASN A 33 59.39 -5.40 -6.77
CA ASN A 33 60.44 -5.98 -7.62
C ASN A 33 60.35 -5.37 -9.02
N ASP A 34 61.14 -4.33 -9.27
CA ASP A 34 61.70 -3.94 -10.58
C ASP A 34 62.63 -2.73 -10.37
N ALA A 35 63.84 -2.79 -10.94
CA ALA A 35 64.83 -1.72 -10.83
C ALA A 35 64.67 -0.65 -11.93
N VAL A 36 65.07 0.58 -11.64
CA VAL A 36 64.86 1.73 -12.55
C VAL A 36 66.00 1.93 -13.53
N THR A 37 65.69 2.12 -14.80
CA THR A 37 66.49 2.91 -15.75
C THR A 37 65.62 3.99 -16.43
N PRO A 38 66.12 5.23 -16.63
CA PRO A 38 65.28 6.34 -17.09
C PRO A 38 65.39 6.59 -18.61
N SER A 39 64.32 6.34 -19.36
CA SER A 39 64.21 6.79 -20.76
C SER A 39 62.78 7.13 -21.17
N HIS A 40 62.63 8.31 -21.79
CA HIS A 40 61.52 8.87 -22.58
C HIS A 40 60.04 8.57 -22.25
N THR A 41 59.26 9.66 -22.19
CA THR A 41 57.84 9.70 -21.85
C THR A 41 56.91 8.93 -22.81
N HIS A 42 56.47 7.73 -22.43
CA HIS A 42 55.42 7.01 -23.15
C HIS A 42 54.01 7.30 -22.57
N LEU A 43 53.40 8.40 -23.03
CA LEU A 43 52.10 8.92 -22.52
C LEU A 43 50.96 7.89 -22.54
N SER A 44 50.99 6.94 -23.48
CA SER A 44 50.00 5.86 -23.57
C SER A 44 49.93 5.00 -22.30
N SER A 45 51.07 4.71 -21.68
CA SER A 45 51.16 3.88 -20.46
C SER A 45 50.45 4.52 -19.27
N LEU A 46 50.59 5.84 -19.10
CA LEU A 46 49.90 6.59 -18.05
C LEU A 46 48.39 6.61 -18.28
N SER A 47 47.94 6.74 -19.53
CA SER A 47 46.51 6.65 -19.88
C SER A 47 45.93 5.26 -19.54
N GLY A 48 46.70 4.19 -19.77
CA GLY A 48 46.33 2.82 -19.39
C GLY A 48 46.24 2.64 -17.87
N ARG A 49 47.23 3.14 -17.13
CA ARG A 49 47.24 3.11 -15.65
C ARG A 49 46.09 3.91 -15.04
N ILE A 50 45.76 5.09 -15.59
CA ILE A 50 44.60 5.89 -15.16
C ILE A 50 43.27 5.19 -15.49
N LYS A 51 43.14 4.58 -16.68
CA LYS A 51 41.97 3.75 -17.03
C LYS A 51 41.82 2.55 -16.10
N ALA A 52 42.90 1.85 -15.78
CA ALA A 52 42.90 0.70 -14.86
C ALA A 52 42.57 1.10 -13.42
N ALA A 53 43.10 2.23 -12.93
CA ALA A 53 42.74 2.79 -11.63
C ALA A 53 41.27 3.23 -11.58
N GLY A 54 40.78 3.90 -12.63
CA GLY A 54 39.37 4.27 -12.80
C GLY A 54 38.44 3.05 -12.87
N TYR A 55 38.86 1.97 -13.54
CA TYR A 55 38.12 0.70 -13.63
C TYR A 55 38.07 -0.04 -12.29
N ARG A 56 39.20 -0.12 -11.57
CA ARG A 56 39.24 -0.68 -10.20
C ARG A 56 38.36 0.13 -9.25
N LEU A 57 38.41 1.46 -9.33
CA LEU A 57 37.53 2.35 -8.58
C LEU A 57 36.05 2.13 -8.98
N PHE A 58 35.74 2.01 -10.26
CA PHE A 58 34.38 1.77 -10.74
C PHE A 58 33.80 0.44 -10.24
N ILE A 59 34.58 -0.65 -10.24
CA ILE A 59 34.18 -1.94 -9.65
C ILE A 59 33.96 -1.81 -8.14
N VAL A 60 34.87 -1.15 -7.41
CA VAL A 60 34.74 -0.92 -5.96
C VAL A 60 33.52 -0.04 -5.62
N LEU A 61 33.10 0.85 -6.54
CA LEU A 61 31.94 1.72 -6.38
C LEU A 61 30.63 1.14 -6.95
N ASN A 62 30.65 -0.04 -7.57
CA ASN A 62 29.47 -0.64 -8.22
C ASN A 62 29.43 -2.18 -8.10
N PRO A 63 29.32 -2.75 -6.89
CA PRO A 63 29.31 -4.20 -6.67
C PRO A 63 28.06 -4.92 -7.21
N PHE A 64 27.03 -4.19 -7.66
CA PHE A 64 25.73 -4.73 -8.10
C PHE A 64 25.58 -4.78 -9.64
N VAL A 65 26.67 -4.99 -10.38
CA VAL A 65 26.65 -5.15 -11.85
C VAL A 65 27.12 -6.57 -12.19
N SER A 66 26.23 -7.37 -12.79
CA SER A 66 26.58 -8.67 -13.39
C SER A 66 27.45 -8.48 -14.64
N GLN A 67 28.30 -9.46 -14.95
CA GLN A 67 29.36 -9.27 -15.96
C GLN A 67 28.87 -9.37 -17.42
N ASP A 68 27.68 -9.94 -17.66
CA ASP A 68 27.33 -10.51 -18.97
C ASP A 68 26.57 -9.56 -19.92
N THR A 69 26.50 -8.26 -19.64
CA THR A 69 26.05 -7.26 -20.61
C THR A 69 26.91 -6.00 -20.59
N TRP A 70 27.70 -5.77 -21.65
CA TRP A 70 27.94 -4.46 -22.26
C TRP A 70 28.78 -4.59 -23.54
N THR A 71 28.13 -4.63 -24.70
CA THR A 71 28.77 -4.45 -26.01
C THR A 71 28.25 -3.17 -26.68
N ALA A 72 29.19 -2.30 -27.08
CA ALA A 72 29.01 -1.18 -28.00
C ALA A 72 27.83 -0.20 -27.77
N THR A 73 28.02 0.79 -26.87
CA THR A 73 27.83 2.22 -27.21
C THR A 73 28.38 3.14 -26.10
N THR A 74 28.69 4.41 -26.42
CA THR A 74 29.10 5.55 -25.54
C THR A 74 30.58 5.99 -25.44
N LEU A 75 31.40 5.81 -26.48
CA LEU A 75 32.78 6.35 -26.48
C LEU A 75 32.86 7.91 -26.45
N VAL A 76 31.80 8.62 -26.86
CA VAL A 76 31.79 10.07 -27.08
C VAL A 76 31.68 10.91 -25.80
N GLY A 77 31.27 10.32 -24.67
CA GLY A 77 30.96 11.08 -23.43
C GLY A 77 32.15 11.54 -22.59
N MET A 78 33.31 10.87 -22.67
CA MET A 78 34.31 10.92 -21.58
C MET A 78 35.29 12.12 -21.59
N VAL A 79 35.29 12.98 -22.61
CA VAL A 79 36.28 14.07 -22.73
C VAL A 79 35.88 15.35 -21.95
N LYS A 80 34.59 15.55 -21.63
CA LYS A 80 34.11 16.80 -20.99
C LYS A 80 34.19 16.83 -19.45
N LEU A 81 34.43 15.70 -18.78
CA LEU A 81 34.27 15.61 -17.32
C LEU A 81 35.41 16.27 -16.52
N THR A 82 36.65 16.24 -17.03
CA THR A 82 37.84 16.83 -16.37
C THR A 82 37.84 18.36 -16.32
N ALA A 83 37.11 19.04 -17.21
CA ALA A 83 37.05 20.51 -17.23
C ALA A 83 36.14 21.10 -16.13
N VAL A 84 35.07 20.41 -15.76
CA VAL A 84 34.02 20.94 -14.88
C VAL A 84 34.47 21.05 -13.42
N CYS A 85 35.31 20.11 -12.96
CA CYS A 85 35.76 20.07 -11.56
C CYS A 85 36.66 21.25 -11.15
N GLY A 86 37.38 21.88 -12.09
CA GLY A 86 38.19 23.07 -11.81
C GLY A 86 37.36 24.36 -11.73
N ILE A 87 36.37 24.49 -12.62
CA ILE A 87 35.58 25.72 -12.77
C ILE A 87 34.59 25.90 -11.60
N GLY A 88 33.98 24.81 -11.12
CA GLY A 88 33.02 24.85 -10.01
C GLY A 88 33.61 25.45 -8.71
N SER A 89 34.86 25.11 -8.39
CA SER A 89 35.56 25.66 -7.22
C SER A 89 35.80 27.17 -7.33
N ALA A 90 36.19 27.66 -8.51
CA ALA A 90 36.38 29.09 -8.75
C ALA A 90 35.07 29.88 -8.64
N LEU A 91 33.99 29.37 -9.26
CA LEU A 91 32.66 29.99 -9.21
C LEU A 91 32.08 30.02 -7.79
N TRP A 92 32.29 28.99 -6.96
CA TRP A 92 31.84 28.99 -5.57
C TRP A 92 32.57 30.02 -4.69
N ILE A 93 33.87 30.20 -4.91
CA ILE A 93 34.68 31.21 -4.21
C ILE A 93 34.29 32.63 -4.67
N TRP A 94 34.05 32.83 -5.97
CA TRP A 94 33.58 34.10 -6.52
C TRP A 94 32.17 34.47 -6.00
N SER A 95 31.25 33.49 -6.00
CA SER A 95 29.90 33.62 -5.43
C SER A 95 29.91 34.06 -3.97
N LYS A 96 30.78 33.47 -3.12
CA LYS A 96 30.94 33.88 -1.72
C LYS A 96 31.50 35.30 -1.57
N ARG A 97 32.35 35.77 -2.49
CA ARG A 97 32.97 37.10 -2.41
C ARG A 97 31.97 38.23 -2.71
N ASN A 98 31.05 38.01 -3.66
CA ASN A 98 29.98 38.98 -3.99
C ASN A 98 28.80 38.98 -2.99
N LYS A 99 28.74 38.06 -2.02
CA LYS A 99 27.63 37.97 -1.04
C LYS A 99 27.74 38.93 0.15
N LYS A 100 28.73 39.84 0.18
CA LYS A 100 28.94 40.81 1.28
C LYS A 100 28.34 42.21 1.07
N SER A 101 27.60 42.45 -0.01
CA SER A 101 27.06 43.78 -0.33
C SER A 101 25.70 43.73 -1.04
N LYS A 102 24.61 43.56 -0.29
CA LYS A 102 23.23 43.93 -0.67
C LYS A 102 22.32 44.00 0.58
N PRO A 103 21.38 44.97 0.67
CA PRO A 103 20.40 45.05 1.75
C PRO A 103 19.31 43.97 1.63
N PRO A 104 18.49 43.72 2.68
CA PRO A 104 17.52 42.62 2.69
C PRO A 104 16.32 42.89 1.77
N GLY A 105 16.07 41.96 0.83
CA GLY A 105 14.90 41.98 -0.04
C GLY A 105 14.77 40.70 -0.88
N SER A 106 13.62 40.03 -0.75
CA SER A 106 13.03 39.05 -1.67
C SER A 106 13.94 38.16 -2.56
N SER A 107 14.25 36.93 -2.12
CA SER A 107 14.27 35.72 -2.97
C SER A 107 14.72 34.43 -2.24
N ASP A 108 13.79 33.58 -1.80
CA ASP A 108 14.13 32.18 -1.40
C ASP A 108 12.97 31.16 -1.57
N GLY A 109 12.14 31.34 -2.61
CA GLY A 109 10.98 30.46 -2.86
C GLY A 109 11.34 29.06 -3.36
N SER A 110 12.38 28.91 -4.19
CA SER A 110 12.67 27.66 -4.90
C SER A 110 13.32 26.58 -4.04
N ASN A 111 14.22 26.94 -3.11
CA ASN A 111 14.88 25.98 -2.23
C ASN A 111 13.93 25.38 -1.19
N ALA A 112 13.02 26.20 -0.65
CA ALA A 112 12.04 25.78 0.34
C ALA A 112 11.10 24.69 -0.20
N TYR A 113 10.56 24.88 -1.41
CA TYR A 113 9.70 23.90 -2.07
C TYR A 113 10.41 22.57 -2.36
N ALA A 114 11.67 22.61 -2.82
CA ALA A 114 12.46 21.39 -3.06
C ALA A 114 12.73 20.59 -1.77
N SER A 115 13.02 21.28 -0.67
CA SER A 115 13.18 20.65 0.65
C SER A 115 11.87 20.02 1.15
N ALA A 116 10.76 20.77 1.09
CA ALA A 116 9.44 20.30 1.50
C ALA A 116 8.91 19.13 0.66
N ALA A 117 9.28 19.05 -0.63
CA ALA A 117 8.89 17.95 -1.52
C ALA A 117 9.57 16.60 -1.20
N THR A 118 10.60 16.59 -0.35
CA THR A 118 11.36 15.38 0.04
C THR A 118 11.26 15.05 1.52
N ASP A 119 10.98 16.02 2.40
CA ASP A 119 10.81 15.77 3.83
C ASP A 119 9.71 14.73 4.13
N ALA A 120 9.97 13.87 5.11
CA ALA A 120 9.07 12.80 5.50
C ALA A 120 7.80 13.35 6.16
N ILE A 121 7.89 14.38 7.01
CA ILE A 121 6.73 14.94 7.72
C ILE A 121 5.84 15.70 6.73
N ALA A 122 6.44 16.54 5.87
CA ALA A 122 5.73 17.28 4.83
C ALA A 122 4.99 16.33 3.87
N THR A 123 5.63 15.26 3.41
CA THR A 123 5.06 14.34 2.40
C THR A 123 4.24 13.17 2.95
N ASP A 124 4.15 12.98 4.27
CA ASP A 124 3.42 11.85 4.86
C ASP A 124 1.91 11.88 4.50
N PRO A 125 1.27 10.74 4.14
CA PRO A 125 -0.13 10.75 3.72
C PRO A 125 -1.11 11.12 4.82
N GLY A 126 -2.25 11.73 4.47
CA GLY A 126 -3.21 12.27 5.44
C GLY A 126 -3.78 11.26 6.45
N LEU A 127 -4.03 10.01 6.01
CA LEU A 127 -4.44 8.91 6.90
C LEU A 127 -3.38 8.62 7.96
N LEU A 128 -2.12 8.60 7.54
CA LEU A 128 -0.97 8.32 8.40
C LEU A 128 -0.70 9.49 9.35
N LYS A 129 -0.67 10.73 8.86
CA LYS A 129 -0.56 11.95 9.70
C LYS A 129 -1.60 12.00 10.82
N LYS A 130 -2.85 11.64 10.52
CA LYS A 130 -3.98 11.73 11.47
C LYS A 130 -3.94 10.68 12.59
N HIS A 131 -3.31 9.53 12.35
CA HIS A 131 -3.36 8.36 13.24
C HIS A 131 -1.96 7.84 13.64
N SER A 132 -0.92 8.66 13.45
CA SER A 132 0.44 8.38 13.94
C SER A 132 0.67 9.03 15.29
N HIS A 133 1.25 8.26 16.22
CA HIS A 133 1.80 8.77 17.47
C HIS A 133 3.29 8.44 17.55
N THR A 134 4.06 9.30 18.18
CA THR A 134 5.48 9.06 18.47
C THR A 134 5.62 8.78 19.97
N ARG A 135 6.23 7.64 20.33
CA ARG A 135 6.37 7.18 21.71
C ARG A 135 7.80 6.67 21.97
N SER A 136 8.21 6.71 23.24
CA SER A 136 9.44 6.05 23.69
C SER A 136 9.17 4.58 23.99
N TYR A 137 10.08 3.69 23.62
CA TYR A 137 10.03 2.27 23.96
C TYR A 137 11.39 1.81 24.50
N THR A 138 11.37 1.16 25.66
CA THR A 138 12.55 0.51 26.26
C THR A 138 12.42 -0.99 26.09
N VAL A 139 13.46 -1.64 25.56
CA VAL A 139 13.51 -3.10 25.38
C VAL A 139 14.27 -3.72 26.55
N PRO A 140 13.61 -4.42 27.50
CA PRO A 140 14.27 -4.86 28.73
C PRO A 140 15.45 -5.80 28.50
N SER A 141 15.32 -6.73 27.55
CA SER A 141 16.33 -7.75 27.23
C SER A 141 17.56 -7.23 26.48
N THR A 142 17.57 -5.97 26.02
CA THR A 142 18.75 -5.32 25.39
C THR A 142 19.17 -4.02 26.07
N ALA A 143 18.42 -3.58 27.08
CA ALA A 143 18.54 -2.27 27.74
C ALA A 143 18.50 -1.04 26.80
N PHE A 144 18.10 -1.19 25.52
CA PHE A 144 17.99 -0.08 24.59
C PHE A 144 16.66 0.67 24.74
N THR A 145 16.76 1.98 25.00
CA THR A 145 15.64 2.93 24.93
C THR A 145 15.65 3.65 23.59
N TYR A 146 14.58 3.48 22.81
CA TYR A 146 14.33 4.17 21.55
C TYR A 146 13.36 5.33 21.83
N PRO A 147 13.84 6.59 21.94
CA PRO A 147 13.09 7.65 22.60
C PRO A 147 11.89 8.19 21.82
N ALA A 148 11.84 7.96 20.50
CA ALA A 148 10.80 8.48 19.61
C ALA A 148 10.62 7.57 18.39
N ILE A 149 9.93 6.46 18.57
CA ILE A 149 9.44 5.59 17.50
C ILE A 149 8.03 6.01 17.12
N ARG A 150 7.79 6.17 15.81
CA ARG A 150 6.46 6.41 15.26
C ARG A 150 5.71 5.10 15.06
N THR A 151 4.50 5.06 15.60
CA THR A 151 3.51 4.00 15.42
C THR A 151 2.21 4.63 14.90
N PHE A 152 1.84 4.28 13.67
CA PHE A 152 0.46 4.45 13.19
C PHE A 152 -0.40 3.41 13.90
N TYR A 153 -1.46 3.85 14.59
CA TYR A 153 -2.46 2.96 15.17
C TYR A 153 -3.86 3.46 14.83
N ARG A 154 -4.68 2.59 14.23
CA ARG A 154 -6.10 2.83 14.01
C ARG A 154 -6.88 1.59 14.40
N SER A 155 -7.62 1.69 15.52
CA SER A 155 -8.69 0.76 15.91
C SER A 155 -9.71 0.55 14.80
N HIS A 156 -10.43 -0.57 14.84
CA HIS A 156 -11.49 -0.83 13.87
C HIS A 156 -12.58 0.26 13.93
N PRO A 157 -13.08 0.83 12.80
CA PRO A 157 -13.97 1.99 12.81
C PRO A 157 -15.33 1.80 13.49
N GLN A 158 -15.69 0.56 13.82
CA GLN A 158 -16.81 0.13 14.67
C GLN A 158 -16.37 -1.08 15.52
N GLU A 159 -15.20 -1.00 16.16
CA GLU A 159 -14.71 -2.03 17.10
C GLU A 159 -15.77 -2.43 18.13
N SER A 160 -16.53 -1.44 18.64
CA SER A 160 -17.64 -1.63 19.58
C SER A 160 -18.91 -2.31 19.03
N LYS A 161 -18.99 -2.59 17.72
CA LYS A 161 -20.13 -3.33 17.11
C LYS A 161 -19.76 -4.74 16.66
N LEU A 162 -18.50 -5.15 16.74
CA LEU A 162 -18.07 -6.50 16.40
C LEU A 162 -18.01 -7.40 17.65
N PRO A 163 -18.41 -8.69 17.55
CA PRO A 163 -18.27 -9.65 18.64
C PRO A 163 -16.84 -9.76 19.19
N SER A 164 -16.65 -9.36 20.45
CA SER A 164 -15.38 -9.39 21.18
C SER A 164 -15.10 -10.69 21.93
N LYS A 165 -16.01 -11.66 21.88
CA LYS A 165 -15.88 -13.01 22.47
C LYS A 165 -15.71 -14.06 21.38
N PRO A 166 -14.87 -15.11 21.57
CA PRO A 166 -14.04 -15.36 22.75
C PRO A 166 -12.85 -14.39 22.89
N ASN A 167 -12.42 -13.76 21.80
CA ASN A 167 -11.45 -12.67 21.76
C ASN A 167 -11.81 -11.63 20.69
N ALA A 168 -11.17 -10.46 20.73
CA ALA A 168 -11.28 -9.45 19.68
C ALA A 168 -10.74 -9.95 18.32
N ILE A 169 -11.13 -9.29 17.23
CA ILE A 169 -10.57 -9.57 15.89
C ILE A 169 -9.05 -9.26 15.84
N PRO A 170 -8.26 -9.94 14.99
CA PRO A 170 -6.80 -9.83 15.02
C PRO A 170 -6.25 -8.43 14.72
N LEU A 171 -5.14 -8.08 15.37
CA LEU A 171 -4.35 -6.88 15.08
C LEU A 171 -3.45 -7.11 13.86
N LEU A 172 -3.61 -6.31 12.80
CA LEU A 172 -2.75 -6.36 11.62
C LEU A 172 -1.52 -5.46 11.84
N VAL A 173 -0.31 -6.04 11.78
CA VAL A 173 0.94 -5.34 12.08
C VAL A 173 1.83 -5.24 10.84
N PHE A 174 2.13 -4.02 10.40
CA PHE A 174 2.85 -3.74 9.15
C PHE A 174 4.31 -3.37 9.43
N ILE A 175 5.24 -4.14 8.85
CA ILE A 175 6.69 -4.06 9.11
C ILE A 175 7.45 -3.82 7.79
N HIS A 176 8.10 -2.67 7.67
CA HIS A 176 8.69 -2.22 6.40
C HIS A 176 10.10 -2.77 6.12
N GLY A 177 10.52 -2.68 4.85
CA GLY A 177 11.84 -3.10 4.37
C GLY A 177 13.01 -2.20 4.77
N LEU A 178 14.22 -2.63 4.39
CA LEU A 178 15.48 -1.90 4.64
C LEU A 178 15.44 -0.50 4.00
N GLY A 179 15.55 0.55 4.82
CA GLY A 179 15.48 1.93 4.36
C GLY A 179 14.09 2.41 3.94
N GLY A 180 13.04 1.63 4.24
CA GLY A 180 11.64 1.96 4.01
C GLY A 180 11.01 2.84 5.10
N SER A 181 9.67 2.87 5.12
CA SER A 181 8.84 3.48 6.16
C SER A 181 7.42 2.89 6.17
N ALA A 182 6.68 3.08 7.27
CA ALA A 182 5.26 2.72 7.37
C ALA A 182 4.41 3.37 6.25
N SER A 183 4.83 4.53 5.77
CA SER A 183 4.15 5.26 4.69
C SER A 183 4.17 4.53 3.34
N GLN A 184 5.02 3.50 3.16
CA GLN A 184 4.99 2.62 1.98
C GLN A 184 3.77 1.68 1.96
N PHE A 185 3.19 1.35 3.12
CA PHE A 185 1.98 0.53 3.18
C PHE A 185 0.70 1.33 2.91
N HIS A 186 0.78 2.66 2.69
CA HIS A 186 -0.39 3.54 2.65
C HIS A 186 -1.54 3.08 1.72
N PRO A 187 -1.30 2.62 0.47
CA PRO A 187 -2.39 2.20 -0.42
C PRO A 187 -3.14 0.96 0.08
N ILE A 188 -2.45 0.06 0.80
CA ILE A 188 -3.03 -1.17 1.38
C ILE A 188 -3.68 -0.87 2.72
N LEU A 189 -3.06 0.01 3.52
CA LEU A 189 -3.64 0.51 4.77
C LEU A 189 -5.00 1.17 4.54
N ILE A 190 -5.23 1.90 3.43
CA ILE A 190 -6.55 2.47 3.11
C ILE A 190 -7.65 1.40 3.05
N SER A 191 -7.34 0.19 2.56
CA SER A 191 -8.27 -0.94 2.51
C SER A 191 -8.43 -1.61 3.88
N LEU A 192 -7.32 -2.07 4.47
CA LEU A 192 -7.36 -3.00 5.62
C LEU A 192 -7.80 -2.36 6.94
N VAL A 193 -7.68 -1.04 7.10
CA VAL A 193 -8.18 -0.27 8.26
C VAL A 193 -9.72 -0.22 8.37
N ASN A 194 -10.43 -0.89 7.47
CA ASN A 194 -11.88 -1.08 7.51
C ASN A 194 -12.28 -2.57 7.65
N LEU A 195 -11.29 -3.45 7.90
CA LEU A 195 -11.48 -4.87 8.22
C LEU A 195 -10.92 -5.21 9.61
N ALA A 196 -9.90 -4.49 10.09
CA ALA A 196 -9.22 -4.80 11.34
C ALA A 196 -8.58 -3.57 12.00
N PRO A 197 -8.30 -3.61 13.31
CA PRO A 197 -7.33 -2.69 13.91
C PRO A 197 -5.96 -2.88 13.24
N CYS A 198 -5.29 -1.77 12.92
CA CYS A 198 -4.06 -1.75 12.15
C CYS A 198 -2.95 -0.96 12.87
N LEU A 199 -1.78 -1.58 13.02
CA LEU A 199 -0.56 -1.01 13.60
C LEU A 199 0.57 -1.01 12.54
N ALA A 200 1.06 0.16 12.13
CA ALA A 200 2.20 0.25 11.21
C ALA A 200 3.36 1.02 11.87
N ILE A 201 4.57 0.46 11.80
CA ILE A 201 5.70 0.86 12.64
C ILE A 201 6.84 1.40 11.77
N ASP A 202 7.29 2.64 12.03
CA ASP A 202 8.55 3.16 11.48
C ASP A 202 9.71 2.67 12.35
N LEU A 203 10.57 1.80 11.82
CA LEU A 203 11.78 1.31 12.50
C LEU A 203 12.71 2.48 12.93
N PRO A 204 13.62 2.27 13.92
CA PRO A 204 14.51 3.33 14.40
C PRO A 204 15.21 4.09 13.27
N GLY A 205 15.05 5.41 13.25
CA GLY A 205 15.59 6.31 12.24
C GLY A 205 14.95 6.28 10.84
N CYS A 206 13.96 5.42 10.59
CA CYS A 206 13.15 5.40 9.36
C CYS A 206 11.91 6.30 9.47
N GLY A 207 11.33 6.67 8.32
CA GLY A 207 10.16 7.56 8.24
C GLY A 207 10.29 8.82 9.10
N THR A 208 9.45 8.98 10.11
CA THR A 208 9.57 10.08 11.10
C THR A 208 10.08 9.65 12.47
N SER A 209 10.52 8.40 12.66
CA SER A 209 11.19 7.96 13.88
C SER A 209 12.55 8.65 14.08
N SER A 210 12.95 8.87 15.33
CA SER A 210 14.27 9.41 15.67
C SER A 210 15.37 8.41 15.33
N PHE A 211 16.55 8.92 14.96
CA PHE A 211 17.75 8.10 14.75
C PHE A 211 18.53 7.96 16.07
N ASP A 212 17.86 7.39 17.08
CA ASP A 212 18.40 7.16 18.41
C ASP A 212 17.85 5.84 19.00
N PRO A 213 18.66 5.07 19.77
CA PRO A 213 20.07 5.34 20.11
C PRO A 213 20.99 5.17 18.88
N LYS A 214 22.24 5.65 18.96
CA LYS A 214 23.19 5.66 17.84
C LYS A 214 24.20 4.49 17.85
N ALA A 215 24.06 3.57 18.80
CA ALA A 215 24.72 2.26 18.79
C ALA A 215 24.48 1.52 17.46
N TRP A 216 25.32 0.54 17.10
CA TRP A 216 25.07 -0.31 15.93
C TRP A 216 24.22 -1.53 16.30
N GLU A 217 24.36 -1.95 17.55
CA GLU A 217 23.78 -3.12 18.20
C GLU A 217 22.25 -3.00 18.24
N ALA A 218 21.73 -1.79 18.48
CA ALA A 218 20.31 -1.43 18.46
C ALA A 218 19.63 -1.48 17.06
N TYR A 219 20.36 -1.91 16.02
CA TYR A 219 19.86 -2.08 14.66
C TYR A 219 20.18 -3.48 14.11
N THR A 220 20.66 -4.39 14.97
CA THR A 220 20.74 -5.83 14.67
C THR A 220 19.35 -6.41 14.46
N THR A 221 19.24 -7.48 13.67
CA THR A 221 17.94 -8.12 13.41
C THR A 221 17.26 -8.56 14.71
N ASP A 222 18.01 -9.08 15.69
CA ASP A 222 17.52 -9.42 17.03
C ASP A 222 16.99 -8.20 17.81
N ALA A 223 17.76 -7.11 17.90
CA ALA A 223 17.33 -5.90 18.62
C ALA A 223 16.08 -5.27 18.00
N LEU A 224 15.94 -5.32 16.67
CA LEU A 224 14.75 -4.85 15.95
C LEU A 224 13.55 -5.77 16.17
N VAL A 225 13.73 -7.10 16.20
CA VAL A 225 12.68 -8.08 16.54
C VAL A 225 12.19 -7.86 17.98
N ARG A 226 13.10 -7.69 18.94
CA ARG A 226 12.75 -7.41 20.35
C ARG A 226 12.02 -6.07 20.53
N LEU A 227 12.41 -5.04 19.78
CA LEU A 227 11.69 -3.77 19.74
C LEU A 227 10.27 -3.94 19.16
N LEU A 228 10.12 -4.67 18.05
CA LEU A 228 8.82 -4.92 17.44
C LEU A 228 7.89 -5.69 18.39
N ALA A 229 8.38 -6.70 19.09
CA ALA A 229 7.61 -7.42 20.12
C ALA A 229 7.09 -6.47 21.21
N VAL A 230 7.94 -5.63 21.79
CA VAL A 230 7.54 -4.63 22.82
C VAL A 230 6.49 -3.64 22.28
N ILE A 231 6.62 -3.21 21.02
CA ILE A 231 5.64 -2.30 20.39
C ILE A 231 4.29 -3.01 20.14
N ILE A 232 4.30 -4.30 19.77
CA ILE A 232 3.09 -5.09 19.52
C ILE A 232 2.35 -5.38 20.82
N GLU A 233 3.06 -5.79 21.88
CA GLU A 233 2.49 -5.95 23.23
C GLU A 233 1.86 -4.65 23.76
N ALA A 234 2.46 -3.48 23.45
CA ALA A 234 1.94 -2.17 23.85
C ALA A 234 0.71 -1.69 23.05
N HIS A 235 0.18 -2.48 22.11
CA HIS A 235 -0.99 -2.13 21.27
C HIS A 235 -2.04 -3.23 21.13
N ARG A 236 -1.71 -4.53 21.30
CA ARG A 236 -2.73 -5.58 21.30
C ARG A 236 -3.48 -5.60 22.62
N ASP A 237 -4.73 -6.06 22.59
CA ASP A 237 -5.42 -6.45 23.81
C ASP A 237 -4.81 -7.75 24.37
N HIS A 238 -3.86 -7.58 25.28
CA HIS A 238 -3.20 -8.67 26.00
C HIS A 238 -4.18 -9.45 26.87
N ALA A 239 -5.11 -8.76 27.54
CA ALA A 239 -6.05 -9.36 28.50
C ALA A 239 -7.16 -10.15 27.81
N GLY A 240 -7.69 -9.65 26.70
CA GLY A 240 -8.65 -10.37 25.84
C GLY A 240 -8.01 -11.39 24.89
N GLY A 241 -6.71 -11.67 25.01
CA GLY A 241 -6.03 -12.70 24.21
C GLY A 241 -6.06 -12.43 22.70
N GLN A 242 -6.00 -11.16 22.28
CA GLN A 242 -6.06 -10.77 20.88
C GLN A 242 -4.87 -11.35 20.10
N LYS A 243 -5.17 -12.00 18.97
CA LYS A 243 -4.17 -12.55 18.05
C LYS A 243 -3.63 -11.46 17.12
N VAL A 244 -2.46 -11.71 16.57
CA VAL A 244 -1.70 -10.77 15.72
C VAL A 244 -1.48 -11.40 14.35
N VAL A 245 -1.58 -10.62 13.27
CA VAL A 245 -1.14 -11.03 11.92
C VAL A 245 -0.02 -10.10 11.47
N LEU A 246 1.12 -10.68 11.11
CA LEU A 246 2.29 -9.90 10.70
C LEU A 246 2.31 -9.73 9.17
N ILE A 247 2.51 -8.50 8.71
CA ILE A 247 2.51 -8.11 7.30
C ILE A 247 3.85 -7.45 6.99
N GLY A 248 4.80 -8.26 6.52
CA GLY A 248 6.15 -7.83 6.19
C GLY A 248 6.32 -7.44 4.73
N HIS A 249 7.14 -6.43 4.46
CA HIS A 249 7.70 -6.16 3.12
C HIS A 249 9.21 -6.27 3.12
N SER A 250 9.81 -6.95 2.14
CA SER A 250 11.27 -7.05 1.98
C SER A 250 11.93 -7.59 3.28
N MET A 251 12.95 -6.92 3.81
CA MET A 251 13.54 -7.20 5.14
C MET A 251 12.51 -7.32 6.27
N GLY A 252 11.37 -6.63 6.19
CA GLY A 252 10.28 -6.75 7.15
C GLY A 252 9.63 -8.14 7.18
N CYS A 253 9.68 -8.91 6.08
CA CYS A 253 9.27 -10.32 6.05
C CYS A 253 10.14 -11.18 6.98
N SER A 254 11.45 -10.90 6.99
CA SER A 254 12.42 -11.59 7.82
C SER A 254 12.23 -11.30 9.31
N LEU A 255 11.96 -10.03 9.66
CA LEU A 255 11.61 -9.64 11.03
C LEU A 255 10.29 -10.31 11.46
N ALA A 256 9.30 -10.35 10.58
CA ALA A 256 8.03 -11.00 10.83
C ALA A 256 8.17 -12.52 11.00
N ALA A 257 8.97 -13.21 10.18
CA ALA A 257 9.24 -14.65 10.32
C ALA A 257 9.91 -15.00 11.65
N LEU A 258 10.84 -14.15 12.12
CA LEU A 258 11.50 -14.30 13.43
C LEU A 258 10.54 -14.06 14.62
N LEU A 259 9.48 -13.28 14.45
CA LEU A 259 8.41 -13.13 15.46
C LEU A 259 7.37 -14.27 15.40
N ALA A 260 7.15 -14.87 14.22
CA ALA A 260 6.06 -15.79 13.93
C ALA A 260 6.41 -17.29 14.07
N SER A 261 7.69 -17.65 13.98
CA SER A 261 8.16 -19.04 13.95
C SER A 261 8.33 -19.61 15.37
N SER A 262 8.15 -20.94 15.51
CA SER A 262 8.43 -21.66 16.77
C SER A 262 9.88 -22.13 16.90
N SER A 263 10.66 -22.11 15.81
CA SER A 263 12.11 -22.39 15.82
C SER A 263 12.97 -21.12 15.89
N SER A 264 12.34 -19.96 16.04
CA SER A 264 13.04 -18.68 16.16
C SER A 264 13.77 -18.56 17.50
N PRO A 265 15.00 -17.97 17.55
CA PRO A 265 15.65 -17.50 18.78
C PRO A 265 14.89 -16.39 19.53
N CYS A 266 13.73 -15.97 19.02
CA CYS A 266 12.81 -15.00 19.60
C CYS A 266 11.36 -15.55 19.71
N ALA A 267 11.17 -16.87 19.64
CA ALA A 267 9.85 -17.50 19.72
C ALA A 267 9.16 -17.27 21.08
N ASP A 268 9.94 -17.04 22.13
CA ASP A 268 9.54 -16.68 23.49
C ASP A 268 8.81 -15.33 23.59
N LEU A 269 8.99 -14.43 22.60
CA LEU A 269 8.49 -13.06 22.71
C LEU A 269 6.97 -12.93 22.52
N ILE A 270 6.48 -13.29 21.32
CA ILE A 270 5.04 -13.16 20.96
C ILE A 270 4.54 -14.30 20.07
N SER A 271 5.35 -15.32 19.79
CA SER A 271 5.05 -16.28 18.71
C SER A 271 3.70 -16.94 18.88
N GLU A 272 3.32 -17.34 20.10
CA GLU A 272 2.01 -17.95 20.41
C GLU A 272 0.78 -17.05 20.10
N HIS A 273 0.97 -15.73 20.06
CA HIS A 273 -0.07 -14.76 19.70
C HIS A 273 -0.16 -14.51 18.20
N VAL A 274 0.83 -14.91 17.40
CA VAL A 274 0.79 -14.76 15.94
C VAL A 274 -0.14 -15.81 15.32
N GLY A 275 -1.23 -15.34 14.72
CA GLY A 275 -2.24 -16.14 14.01
C GLY A 275 -2.02 -16.26 12.51
N GLY A 276 -1.14 -15.46 11.91
CA GLY A 276 -0.82 -15.53 10.48
C GLY A 276 0.37 -14.66 10.07
N LEU A 277 0.96 -14.97 8.91
CA LEU A 277 2.07 -14.23 8.31
C LEU A 277 1.79 -13.93 6.84
N ILE A 278 1.93 -12.67 6.45
CA ILE A 278 1.91 -12.19 5.06
C ILE A 278 3.29 -11.61 4.77
N ALA A 279 3.96 -12.15 3.75
CA ALA A 279 5.33 -11.82 3.39
C ALA A 279 5.41 -11.37 1.91
N ILE A 280 5.69 -10.08 1.71
CA ILE A 280 5.61 -9.39 0.43
C ILE A 280 7.03 -9.05 -0.04
N CYS A 281 7.42 -9.55 -1.21
CA CYS A 281 8.81 -9.53 -1.70
C CYS A 281 9.80 -10.11 -0.66
N PRO A 282 9.60 -11.35 -0.15
CA PRO A 282 10.43 -11.91 0.90
C PRO A 282 11.83 -12.32 0.39
N GLN A 283 12.81 -12.23 1.29
CA GLN A 283 14.12 -12.85 1.12
C GLN A 283 14.14 -14.21 1.84
N ALA A 284 14.49 -15.28 1.12
CA ALA A 284 14.47 -16.65 1.62
C ALA A 284 15.70 -17.00 2.46
N ASP A 285 16.89 -16.76 1.91
CA ASP A 285 18.17 -17.10 2.53
C ASP A 285 18.84 -15.89 3.18
N PRO A 286 19.65 -16.09 4.24
CA PRO A 286 20.57 -15.08 4.72
C PRO A 286 21.63 -14.69 3.67
N PRO A 287 22.26 -13.50 3.80
CA PRO A 287 23.34 -13.06 2.91
C PRO A 287 24.49 -14.08 2.85
N SER A 288 24.85 -14.52 1.65
CA SER A 288 25.98 -15.44 1.43
C SER A 288 27.32 -14.82 1.81
N VAL A 289 28.35 -15.65 2.05
CA VAL A 289 29.70 -15.20 2.44
C VAL A 289 30.29 -14.12 1.52
N LYS A 290 30.00 -14.20 0.20
CA LYS A 290 30.37 -13.15 -0.77
C LYS A 290 29.65 -11.82 -0.48
N GLN A 291 28.32 -11.86 -0.37
CA GLN A 291 27.49 -10.69 -0.07
C GLN A 291 27.84 -10.08 1.30
N ILE A 292 28.18 -10.89 2.31
CA ILE A 292 28.70 -10.40 3.60
C ILE A 292 30.00 -9.62 3.40
N GLY A 293 30.93 -10.13 2.59
CA GLY A 293 32.18 -9.45 2.27
C GLY A 293 31.97 -8.09 1.59
N GLU A 294 30.96 -7.98 0.73
CA GLU A 294 30.54 -6.73 0.07
C GLU A 294 29.82 -5.79 1.06
N LEU A 295 28.91 -6.30 1.87
CA LEU A 295 28.12 -5.51 2.83
C LEU A 295 28.98 -4.98 3.99
N LYS A 296 29.98 -5.75 4.45
CA LYS A 296 31.01 -5.28 5.38
C LYS A 296 31.84 -4.15 4.77
N LYS A 297 32.25 -4.24 3.50
CA LYS A 297 32.97 -3.16 2.80
C LYS A 297 32.11 -1.90 2.68
N VAL A 298 30.86 -2.04 2.23
CA VAL A 298 29.92 -0.91 2.06
C VAL A 298 29.63 -0.21 3.40
N THR A 299 29.38 -0.96 4.47
CA THR A 299 29.07 -0.39 5.80
C THR A 299 30.29 0.19 6.53
N MET A 300 31.51 0.03 5.99
CA MET A 300 32.72 0.75 6.43
C MET A 300 32.97 2.06 5.66
N ILE A 301 32.21 2.36 4.59
CA ILE A 301 32.35 3.63 3.85
C ILE A 301 31.84 4.78 4.73
N PRO A 302 32.61 5.87 4.96
CA PRO A 302 32.14 7.03 5.70
C PRO A 302 30.86 7.61 5.07
N SER A 303 29.83 7.87 5.88
CA SER A 303 28.49 8.25 5.39
C SER A 303 28.48 9.40 4.36
N PRO A 304 29.26 10.50 4.52
CA PRO A 304 29.30 11.56 3.51
C PRO A 304 29.81 11.12 2.13
N ILE A 305 30.66 10.10 2.07
CA ILE A 305 31.13 9.51 0.80
C ILE A 305 30.02 8.64 0.22
N PHE A 306 29.38 7.79 1.02
CA PHE A 306 28.26 6.97 0.56
C PHE A 306 27.06 7.82 0.09
N ASP A 307 26.79 8.96 0.73
CA ASP A 307 25.77 9.91 0.29
C ASP A 307 26.07 10.52 -1.09
N LEU A 308 27.35 10.69 -1.47
CA LEU A 308 27.71 11.06 -2.84
C LEU A 308 27.45 9.92 -3.83
N LEU A 309 27.70 8.66 -3.45
CA LEU A 309 27.39 7.50 -4.28
C LEU A 309 25.88 7.32 -4.47
N ARG A 310 25.08 7.51 -3.41
CA ARG A 310 23.61 7.51 -3.50
C ARG A 310 23.09 8.64 -4.39
N LYS A 311 23.63 9.87 -4.26
CA LYS A 311 23.29 10.99 -5.16
C LYS A 311 23.64 10.69 -6.62
N TRP A 312 24.68 9.89 -6.89
CA TRP A 312 25.03 9.42 -8.23
C TRP A 312 24.08 8.32 -8.75
N ASP A 313 23.72 7.32 -7.92
CA ASP A 313 22.74 6.27 -8.27
C ASP A 313 21.32 6.81 -8.53
N ARG A 314 20.96 7.96 -7.91
CA ARG A 314 19.73 8.72 -8.17
C ARG A 314 19.78 9.63 -9.41
N ARG A 315 20.92 9.73 -10.12
CA ARG A 315 20.98 10.55 -11.36
C ARG A 315 20.12 9.92 -12.45
N GLY A 316 19.25 10.72 -13.05
CA GLY A 316 18.18 10.28 -13.96
C GLY A 316 16.77 10.46 -13.37
N GLY A 317 16.66 10.76 -12.06
CA GLY A 317 15.37 10.95 -11.40
C GLY A 317 14.53 9.67 -11.45
N LEU A 318 13.38 9.73 -12.13
CA LEU A 318 12.47 8.60 -12.30
C LEU A 318 13.12 7.43 -13.05
N GLU A 319 13.96 7.73 -14.04
CA GLU A 319 14.71 6.73 -14.82
C GLU A 319 16.12 6.48 -14.25
N SER A 320 16.37 6.83 -12.98
CA SER A 320 17.64 6.53 -12.32
C SER A 320 17.77 5.04 -11.97
N LYS A 321 19.00 4.53 -11.97
CA LYS A 321 19.27 3.13 -11.55
C LYS A 321 18.74 2.83 -10.15
N SER A 322 18.74 3.80 -9.25
CA SER A 322 18.15 3.66 -7.91
C SER A 322 16.65 3.37 -7.91
N VAL A 323 15.90 3.90 -8.88
CA VAL A 323 14.45 3.76 -9.00
C VAL A 323 14.12 2.51 -9.80
N LEU A 324 14.72 2.35 -10.98
CA LEU A 324 14.41 1.24 -11.89
C LEU A 324 14.77 -0.14 -11.31
N ARG A 325 15.76 -0.22 -10.43
CA ARG A 325 16.10 -1.45 -9.67
C ARG A 325 14.96 -1.92 -8.76
N MET A 326 14.20 -0.98 -8.19
CA MET A 326 13.15 -1.24 -7.20
C MET A 326 11.75 -1.29 -7.84
N ALA A 327 11.50 -0.39 -8.80
CA ALA A 327 10.21 -0.24 -9.47
C ALA A 327 10.10 -1.00 -10.80
N GLY A 328 11.21 -1.39 -11.41
CA GLY A 328 11.25 -1.90 -12.79
C GLY A 328 11.26 -0.78 -13.84
N PRO A 329 11.65 -1.08 -15.09
CA PRO A 329 11.63 -0.12 -16.19
C PRO A 329 10.19 0.26 -16.59
N ASP A 330 9.26 -0.69 -16.53
CA ASP A 330 7.91 -0.60 -17.09
C ASP A 330 6.86 -0.08 -16.09
N ALA A 331 7.28 0.35 -14.89
CA ALA A 331 6.38 0.92 -13.89
C ALA A 331 5.92 2.35 -14.24
N ASP A 332 4.74 2.70 -13.76
CA ASP A 332 4.14 4.01 -13.99
C ASP A 332 4.93 5.16 -13.30
N GLU A 333 4.72 6.37 -13.82
CA GLU A 333 5.39 7.58 -13.35
C GLU A 333 5.06 7.93 -11.89
N GLY A 334 3.90 7.53 -11.37
CA GLY A 334 3.52 7.68 -9.97
C GLY A 334 4.35 6.78 -9.06
N THR A 335 4.45 5.49 -9.41
CA THR A 335 5.29 4.50 -8.73
C THR A 335 6.76 4.91 -8.74
N LYS A 336 7.31 5.30 -9.89
CA LYS A 336 8.70 5.77 -10.01
C LYS A 336 8.95 7.01 -9.15
N ARG A 337 7.98 7.95 -9.09
CA ARG A 337 8.05 9.17 -8.26
C ARG A 337 8.00 8.88 -6.76
N LEU A 338 7.16 7.94 -6.32
CA LEU A 338 7.11 7.48 -4.93
C LEU A 338 8.42 6.77 -4.54
N GLN A 339 8.92 5.88 -5.39
CA GLN A 339 10.19 5.18 -5.16
C GLN A 339 11.38 6.14 -5.08
N LEU A 340 11.42 7.17 -5.94
CA LEU A 340 12.43 8.22 -5.84
C LEU A 340 12.38 8.90 -4.47
N ARG A 341 11.19 9.35 -4.02
CA ARG A 341 11.01 9.98 -2.70
C ARG A 341 11.51 9.09 -1.55
N PHE A 342 11.19 7.79 -1.54
CA PHE A 342 11.69 6.85 -0.53
C PHE A 342 13.23 6.70 -0.59
N ASN A 343 13.81 6.69 -1.80
CA ASN A 343 15.27 6.70 -2.00
C ASN A 343 15.96 7.99 -1.50
N GLU A 344 15.20 9.08 -1.30
CA GLU A 344 15.69 10.36 -0.75
C GLU A 344 15.51 10.47 0.76
N GLN A 345 14.40 9.96 1.31
CA GLN A 345 14.10 9.95 2.75
C GLN A 345 14.95 8.97 3.55
N SER A 346 15.36 7.86 2.92
CA SER A 346 16.16 6.79 3.51
C SER A 346 17.52 7.28 4.01
N ARG A 347 17.70 7.41 5.33
CA ARG A 347 18.91 7.96 5.97
C ARG A 347 20.10 7.00 5.92
N THR A 348 21.24 7.41 5.36
CA THR A 348 22.44 6.56 5.22
C THR A 348 22.97 5.95 6.53
N PRO A 349 23.13 6.69 7.66
CA PRO A 349 23.62 6.11 8.91
C PRO A 349 22.71 5.04 9.53
N VAL A 350 21.41 5.08 9.20
CA VAL A 350 20.39 4.08 9.59
C VAL A 350 20.47 2.88 8.67
N TRP A 351 20.46 3.10 7.35
CA TRP A 351 20.57 2.06 6.33
C TRP A 351 21.82 1.21 6.54
N MET A 352 22.98 1.84 6.79
CA MET A 352 24.24 1.13 7.07
C MET A 352 24.17 0.26 8.32
N ARG A 353 23.48 0.73 9.37
CA ARG A 353 23.34 0.01 10.65
C ARG A 353 22.44 -1.22 10.48
N MET A 354 21.26 -1.05 9.91
CA MET A 354 20.35 -2.17 9.60
C MET A 354 21.02 -3.17 8.64
N ALA A 355 21.67 -2.69 7.57
CA ALA A 355 22.39 -3.54 6.63
C ALA A 355 23.53 -4.34 7.28
N ARG A 356 24.26 -3.76 8.24
CA ARG A 356 25.26 -4.50 9.04
C ARG A 356 24.60 -5.46 10.03
N GLY A 357 23.44 -5.09 10.58
CA GLY A 357 22.63 -5.91 11.48
C GLY A 357 22.01 -7.16 10.84
N MET A 358 21.83 -7.15 9.52
CA MET A 358 21.35 -8.29 8.70
C MET A 358 22.40 -9.38 8.46
N ILE A 359 23.67 -9.16 8.83
CA ILE A 359 24.79 -10.07 8.58
C ILE A 359 24.80 -11.19 9.62
N PRO A 360 24.71 -12.47 9.23
CA PRO A 360 24.92 -13.59 10.14
C PRO A 360 26.40 -13.78 10.47
N ASP A 361 26.67 -14.41 11.60
CA ASP A 361 27.91 -15.13 11.81
C ASP A 361 27.82 -16.53 11.19
N TYR A 362 28.92 -17.00 10.60
CA TYR A 362 29.07 -18.33 10.00
C TYR A 362 30.19 -19.14 10.69
N SER A 363 30.74 -18.66 11.82
CA SER A 363 31.81 -19.34 12.57
C SER A 363 31.50 -20.80 12.92
N THR A 364 30.22 -21.13 13.16
CA THR A 364 29.72 -22.48 13.45
C THR A 364 29.28 -23.29 12.23
N GLY A 365 29.66 -22.87 11.01
CA GLY A 365 29.22 -23.49 9.75
C GLY A 365 27.79 -23.11 9.34
N SER A 366 26.82 -23.22 10.26
CA SER A 366 25.47 -22.70 10.09
C SER A 366 25.39 -21.20 10.40
N PRO A 367 24.54 -20.42 9.69
CA PRO A 367 24.33 -19.00 9.96
C PRO A 367 23.66 -18.78 11.32
N ARG A 368 24.20 -17.86 12.13
CA ARG A 368 23.63 -17.42 13.41
C ARG A 368 23.41 -15.91 13.42
N GLY A 369 22.21 -15.48 13.81
CA GLY A 369 21.81 -14.07 13.78
C GLY A 369 21.68 -13.51 12.36
N GLY A 370 21.47 -12.20 12.25
CA GLY A 370 21.16 -11.57 10.97
C GLY A 370 19.80 -12.02 10.42
N LEU A 371 19.67 -12.10 9.09
CA LEU A 371 18.44 -12.60 8.46
C LEU A 371 18.21 -14.11 8.73
N PRO A 372 16.93 -14.55 8.84
CA PRO A 372 16.57 -15.95 8.96
C PRO A 372 16.86 -16.74 7.67
N GLY A 373 17.05 -18.06 7.82
CA GLY A 373 17.09 -19.05 6.74
C GLY A 373 16.10 -20.19 6.96
N GLU A 374 16.37 -21.35 6.35
CA GLU A 374 15.47 -22.54 6.36
C GLU A 374 14.89 -22.83 7.74
N GLU A 375 15.72 -22.93 8.77
CA GLU A 375 15.32 -23.30 10.15
C GLU A 375 14.13 -22.48 10.65
N VAL A 376 14.17 -21.15 10.47
CA VAL A 376 13.12 -20.23 10.94
C VAL A 376 11.90 -20.32 10.04
N TRP A 377 12.05 -20.35 8.71
CA TRP A 377 10.91 -20.50 7.78
C TRP A 377 10.15 -21.80 8.03
N LYS A 378 10.86 -22.91 8.27
CA LYS A 378 10.34 -24.25 8.52
C LYS A 378 9.55 -24.39 9.83
N GLY A 379 9.81 -23.52 10.81
CA GLY A 379 9.05 -23.45 12.08
C GLY A 379 7.75 -22.64 12.02
N LEU A 380 7.32 -22.17 10.84
CA LEU A 380 6.05 -21.45 10.67
C LEU A 380 4.86 -22.41 10.64
N GLN A 381 4.38 -22.82 11.82
CA GLN A 381 3.18 -23.65 11.96
C GLN A 381 1.87 -22.83 11.94
N LEU A 382 1.72 -21.92 10.97
CA LEU A 382 0.57 -21.00 10.87
C LEU A 382 0.23 -20.67 9.41
N PRO A 383 -0.92 -20.04 9.12
CA PRO A 383 -1.23 -19.53 7.78
C PRO A 383 -0.15 -18.55 7.27
N VAL A 384 0.47 -18.89 6.14
CA VAL A 384 1.46 -18.08 5.43
C VAL A 384 0.96 -17.71 4.03
N PHE A 385 0.99 -16.42 3.71
CA PHE A 385 0.83 -15.91 2.34
C PHE A 385 2.12 -15.27 1.85
N LEU A 386 2.64 -15.76 0.72
CA LEU A 386 3.84 -15.24 0.07
C LEU A 386 3.46 -14.51 -1.23
N ALA A 387 3.81 -13.24 -1.35
CA ALA A 387 3.59 -12.44 -2.56
C ALA A 387 4.91 -11.91 -3.10
N ALA A 388 5.11 -11.91 -4.42
CA ALA A 388 6.25 -11.26 -5.07
C ALA A 388 5.89 -10.73 -6.46
N GLY A 389 6.73 -9.84 -7.00
CA GLY A 389 6.60 -9.31 -8.36
C GLY A 389 7.46 -10.09 -9.35
N GLU A 390 6.94 -10.37 -10.54
CA GLU A 390 7.67 -11.04 -11.62
C GLU A 390 8.91 -10.24 -12.09
N ALA A 391 8.88 -8.92 -11.95
CA ALA A 391 9.98 -8.01 -12.28
C ALA A 391 10.85 -7.61 -11.05
N ASP A 392 10.70 -8.28 -9.90
CA ASP A 392 11.50 -7.98 -8.71
C ASP A 392 12.97 -8.43 -8.91
N SER A 393 13.88 -7.45 -9.00
CA SER A 393 15.33 -7.68 -9.12
C SER A 393 16.09 -7.60 -7.78
N VAL A 394 15.39 -7.32 -6.69
CA VAL A 394 15.94 -7.07 -5.34
C VAL A 394 15.76 -8.29 -4.45
N THR A 395 14.56 -8.87 -4.47
CA THR A 395 14.23 -10.16 -3.86
C THR A 395 13.43 -10.97 -4.88
N PRO A 396 14.10 -11.62 -5.87
CA PRO A 396 13.43 -12.28 -6.99
C PRO A 396 12.40 -13.32 -6.58
N ALA A 397 11.40 -13.53 -7.45
CA ALA A 397 10.27 -14.44 -7.23
C ALA A 397 10.66 -15.89 -6.83
N ASP A 398 11.87 -16.35 -7.18
CA ASP A 398 12.37 -17.66 -6.75
C ASP A 398 12.59 -17.78 -5.24
N ASN A 399 12.71 -16.66 -4.50
CA ASN A 399 12.65 -16.67 -3.03
C ASN A 399 11.32 -17.27 -2.51
N VAL A 400 10.19 -17.01 -3.20
CA VAL A 400 8.90 -17.60 -2.84
C VAL A 400 8.94 -19.11 -3.00
N LYS A 401 9.47 -19.61 -4.12
CA LYS A 401 9.65 -21.05 -4.38
C LYS A 401 10.57 -21.69 -3.33
N ARG A 402 11.63 -21.00 -2.91
CA ARG A 402 12.59 -21.50 -1.92
C ARG A 402 12.03 -21.54 -0.50
N ILE A 403 11.21 -20.56 -0.10
CA ILE A 403 10.46 -20.62 1.16
C ILE A 403 9.41 -21.74 1.13
N VAL A 404 8.76 -22.00 -0.01
CA VAL A 404 7.84 -23.14 -0.19
C VAL A 404 8.55 -24.49 0.02
N GLN A 405 9.79 -24.62 -0.46
CA GLN A 405 10.64 -25.79 -0.20
C GLN A 405 10.97 -25.93 1.29
N PHE A 406 11.38 -24.86 1.96
CA PHE A 406 11.63 -24.85 3.42
C PHE A 406 10.39 -25.23 4.24
N LEU A 407 9.19 -24.88 3.76
CA LEU A 407 7.89 -25.23 4.35
C LEU A 407 7.41 -26.67 4.03
N GLY A 408 8.22 -27.49 3.35
CA GLY A 408 7.86 -28.89 3.08
C GLY A 408 6.65 -29.02 2.15
N ARG A 409 6.61 -28.23 1.07
CA ARG A 409 5.57 -28.24 0.04
C ARG A 409 6.19 -28.36 -1.34
N ASP A 410 5.47 -29.01 -2.25
CA ASP A 410 5.89 -29.15 -3.64
C ASP A 410 5.82 -27.79 -4.38
N VAL A 411 6.84 -27.52 -5.19
CA VAL A 411 6.97 -26.31 -6.01
C VAL A 411 6.54 -26.51 -7.46
N ALA A 412 6.26 -27.74 -7.91
CA ALA A 412 5.90 -28.03 -9.30
C ALA A 412 4.64 -27.27 -9.78
N ALA A 413 3.74 -26.91 -8.86
CA ALA A 413 2.56 -26.09 -9.14
C ALA A 413 2.86 -24.58 -9.29
N ILE A 414 4.01 -24.08 -8.81
CA ILE A 414 4.38 -22.65 -8.86
C ILE A 414 4.98 -22.31 -10.22
N LYS A 415 4.11 -22.31 -11.24
CA LYS A 415 4.42 -21.84 -12.58
C LYS A 415 4.78 -20.35 -12.53
N SER A 416 5.92 -19.99 -13.13
CA SER A 416 6.08 -18.63 -13.68
C SER A 416 4.99 -18.44 -14.76
N PRO A 417 4.33 -17.27 -14.86
CA PRO A 417 3.30 -17.06 -15.88
C PRO A 417 3.86 -17.28 -17.29
N SER A 418 3.39 -18.32 -17.97
CA SER A 418 3.56 -18.44 -19.42
C SER A 418 2.72 -17.35 -20.11
N ASN A 419 3.17 -16.83 -21.26
CA ASN A 419 2.50 -15.76 -22.01
C ASN A 419 1.11 -16.11 -22.59
N GLN A 420 0.47 -17.19 -22.13
CA GLN A 420 -0.87 -17.64 -22.52
C GLN A 420 -1.60 -18.31 -21.33
N ALA A 421 -2.94 -18.20 -21.37
CA ALA A 421 -3.96 -18.84 -20.52
C ALA A 421 -4.27 -18.24 -19.12
N SER A 422 -5.39 -17.49 -19.09
CA SER A 422 -6.62 -17.73 -18.29
C SER A 422 -6.55 -18.06 -16.79
N LEU A 423 -7.36 -17.32 -16.02
CA LEU A 423 -7.70 -17.62 -14.62
C LEU A 423 -8.53 -18.92 -14.50
N PRO A 424 -8.34 -19.73 -13.43
CA PRO A 424 -9.09 -20.96 -13.20
C PRO A 424 -10.45 -20.73 -12.51
N ILE A 425 -11.41 -21.61 -12.82
CA ILE A 425 -12.80 -21.61 -12.33
C ILE A 425 -12.91 -22.45 -11.04
N ALA A 426 -13.77 -22.04 -10.11
CA ALA A 426 -14.18 -22.87 -8.98
C ALA A 426 -15.63 -22.55 -8.54
N ALA A 427 -16.61 -23.25 -9.12
CA ALA A 427 -18.01 -23.22 -8.69
C ALA A 427 -18.60 -24.63 -8.71
N ALA A 428 -19.05 -25.11 -7.55
CA ALA A 428 -19.89 -26.29 -7.37
C ALA A 428 -20.74 -26.10 -6.09
N PRO A 429 -22.05 -26.39 -6.08
CA PRO A 429 -22.96 -25.91 -5.04
C PRO A 429 -23.24 -26.95 -3.93
N VAL A 430 -23.76 -26.46 -2.81
CA VAL A 430 -24.59 -27.24 -1.86
C VAL A 430 -25.84 -26.40 -1.58
N ASP A 431 -27.01 -27.05 -1.57
CA ASP A 431 -28.33 -26.40 -1.63
C ASP A 431 -28.85 -26.00 -0.22
N PRO A 432 -29.19 -24.72 0.04
CA PRO A 432 -29.67 -24.26 1.34
C PRO A 432 -31.20 -24.13 1.40
N ALA A 433 -31.85 -24.92 2.24
CA ALA A 433 -33.31 -25.01 2.32
C ALA A 433 -33.89 -24.63 3.71
N TRP A 434 -34.86 -23.71 3.69
CA TRP A 434 -35.94 -23.44 4.68
C TRP A 434 -35.54 -22.57 5.90
N ILE A 435 -36.07 -21.34 6.11
CA ILE A 435 -37.41 -20.89 6.61
C ILE A 435 -37.15 -20.09 7.93
N ASP A 436 -37.85 -19.03 8.34
CA ASP A 436 -39.01 -18.29 7.80
C ASP A 436 -38.87 -16.77 8.07
N PRO A 437 -39.58 -15.87 7.35
CA PRO A 437 -39.57 -14.44 7.61
C PRO A 437 -40.80 -14.00 8.44
N ALA A 438 -40.63 -13.91 9.77
CA ALA A 438 -41.60 -13.26 10.66
C ALA A 438 -40.88 -12.41 11.72
N LEU A 439 -41.55 -11.34 12.19
CA LEU A 439 -41.06 -10.34 13.17
C LEU A 439 -40.05 -9.29 12.63
N ALA A 440 -40.49 -8.51 11.64
CA ALA A 440 -40.06 -7.13 11.50
C ALA A 440 -41.26 -6.19 11.76
N GLU A 441 -41.25 -5.43 12.86
CA GLU A 441 -41.78 -4.05 12.88
C GLU A 441 -41.58 -3.35 14.24
N ARG A 442 -41.03 -2.12 14.19
CA ARG A 442 -41.42 -0.95 15.00
C ARG A 442 -40.72 0.29 14.41
N LYS A 443 -41.49 1.33 14.09
CA LYS A 443 -41.00 2.59 13.50
C LYS A 443 -40.73 3.64 14.58
N HIS A 444 -39.81 4.56 14.31
CA HIS A 444 -39.81 5.90 14.92
C HIS A 444 -39.52 6.97 13.86
N HIS A 445 -40.51 7.85 13.66
CA HIS A 445 -40.40 9.16 12.99
C HIS A 445 -39.62 10.15 13.88
N ASP A 446 -39.11 11.30 13.43
CA ASP A 446 -38.81 11.85 12.08
C ASP A 446 -37.86 13.06 12.28
N SER A 447 -37.17 13.55 11.24
CA SER A 447 -36.89 14.99 11.10
C SER A 447 -36.68 15.44 9.63
N GLY A 448 -37.76 15.61 8.88
CA GLY A 448 -37.88 16.62 7.82
C GLY A 448 -37.25 16.35 6.44
N VAL A 449 -38.07 15.90 5.50
CA VAL A 449 -38.69 16.76 4.46
C VAL A 449 -40.01 16.08 4.07
N ASP A 450 -41.02 16.88 3.75
CA ASP A 450 -42.43 16.46 3.71
C ASP A 450 -42.73 15.33 2.71
N ALA A 451 -43.74 14.51 3.02
CA ALA A 451 -44.27 13.48 2.14
C ALA A 451 -45.23 14.05 1.07
N ALA A 452 -45.71 15.28 1.25
CA ALA A 452 -46.56 15.99 0.30
C ALA A 452 -45.89 16.29 -1.06
N ASP A 453 -44.56 16.20 -1.18
CA ASP A 453 -43.79 16.36 -2.43
C ASP A 453 -43.90 15.12 -3.38
N LEU A 454 -44.81 14.19 -3.11
CA LEU A 454 -45.13 13.05 -3.98
C LEU A 454 -46.56 13.18 -4.53
N PRO A 455 -46.80 12.85 -5.82
CA PRO A 455 -48.14 12.87 -6.39
C PRO A 455 -48.99 11.75 -5.78
N ILE A 456 -49.90 12.12 -4.88
CA ILE A 456 -50.88 11.22 -4.27
C ILE A 456 -52.00 10.97 -5.28
N SER A 457 -52.19 9.71 -5.67
CA SER A 457 -53.45 9.25 -6.25
C SER A 457 -54.51 9.25 -5.16
N GLN A 458 -55.67 9.84 -5.44
CA GLN A 458 -56.86 9.71 -4.58
C GLN A 458 -57.25 8.23 -4.49
N ASP A 459 -57.53 7.74 -3.28
CA ASP A 459 -58.84 7.17 -2.91
C ASP A 459 -58.90 6.81 -1.40
N ASP A 460 -60.11 6.97 -0.85
CA ASP A 460 -60.66 6.56 0.46
C ASP A 460 -60.06 7.05 1.82
N GLU A 461 -61.00 7.32 2.73
CA GLU A 461 -60.82 7.80 4.10
C GLU A 461 -61.07 6.70 5.15
N THR A 462 -60.48 6.82 6.35
CA THR A 462 -61.18 6.90 7.68
C THR A 462 -60.41 6.33 8.90
N ALA A 463 -60.75 6.87 10.08
CA ALA A 463 -60.74 6.24 11.42
C ALA A 463 -59.41 5.99 12.21
N THR A 464 -59.15 6.91 13.17
CA THR A 464 -58.84 6.71 14.62
C THR A 464 -57.92 5.54 15.10
N VAL A 465 -56.79 5.76 15.82
CA VAL A 465 -56.63 6.19 17.26
C VAL A 465 -57.03 5.05 18.24
N THR A 466 -56.25 4.55 19.24
CA THR A 466 -55.43 5.22 20.30
C THR A 466 -54.37 4.30 21.01
N SER A 467 -53.29 4.90 21.55
CA SER A 467 -52.58 4.68 22.85
C SER A 467 -52.18 3.30 23.46
N ASP A 468 -50.85 3.09 23.58
CA ASP A 468 -50.01 3.02 24.81
C ASP A 468 -50.09 1.94 25.93
N ILE A 469 -48.93 1.87 26.64
CA ILE A 469 -48.61 1.38 28.01
C ILE A 469 -47.91 0.01 28.18
N SER A 470 -47.08 -0.03 29.24
CA SER A 470 -46.03 -0.99 29.64
C SER A 470 -46.57 -2.11 30.58
N SER A 471 -45.81 -3.05 31.19
CA SER A 471 -44.42 -3.02 31.67
C SER A 471 -43.79 -4.41 31.93
N SER A 472 -42.71 -4.43 32.73
CA SER A 472 -41.99 -5.59 33.30
C SER A 472 -42.88 -6.61 34.04
N GLY A 473 -42.52 -7.89 34.22
CA GLY A 473 -41.25 -8.58 33.94
C GLY A 473 -40.47 -8.92 35.23
N GLU A 474 -40.41 -10.21 35.61
CA GLU A 474 -39.63 -10.70 36.77
C GLU A 474 -39.24 -12.19 36.60
N SER A 475 -38.42 -12.74 37.51
CA SER A 475 -37.74 -14.04 37.34
C SER A 475 -37.70 -14.87 38.64
N PHE A 476 -37.69 -16.21 38.51
CA PHE A 476 -37.38 -17.13 39.62
C PHE A 476 -36.61 -18.38 39.15
N VAL A 477 -35.99 -19.08 40.11
CA VAL A 477 -35.01 -20.16 39.92
C VAL A 477 -35.36 -21.33 40.85
N ASN A 478 -35.09 -22.59 40.45
CA ASN A 478 -34.81 -23.69 41.39
C ASN A 478 -34.17 -24.93 40.73
N THR A 479 -33.66 -25.82 41.59
CA THR A 479 -32.95 -27.10 41.35
C THR A 479 -33.68 -28.25 42.08
N ASP A 480 -33.45 -29.55 41.88
CA ASP A 480 -32.60 -30.37 40.97
C ASP A 480 -33.33 -31.74 40.76
N GLU A 481 -32.82 -32.92 40.38
CA GLU A 481 -31.45 -33.48 40.24
C GLU A 481 -31.41 -34.62 39.17
N ALA A 482 -30.59 -35.67 39.33
CA ALA A 482 -30.28 -36.71 38.35
C ALA A 482 -31.22 -37.94 38.32
N SER A 483 -31.37 -38.58 37.14
CA SER A 483 -30.73 -39.91 36.88
C SER A 483 -31.12 -40.64 35.58
N SER A 484 -30.08 -41.08 34.85
CA SER A 484 -29.92 -42.36 34.12
C SER A 484 -30.69 -42.74 32.81
N VAL A 485 -29.89 -42.87 31.74
CA VAL A 485 -29.87 -43.83 30.59
C VAL A 485 -30.98 -43.90 29.49
N THR A 486 -30.51 -43.63 28.26
CA THR A 486 -30.82 -44.28 26.96
C THR A 486 -32.26 -44.31 26.40
N ALA A 487 -32.50 -43.43 25.43
CA ALA A 487 -33.13 -43.77 24.14
C ALA A 487 -32.65 -42.79 23.04
N LEU A 488 -32.73 -43.19 21.76
CA LEU A 488 -32.60 -42.25 20.64
C LEU A 488 -33.94 -41.50 20.47
N SER A 489 -33.92 -40.18 20.65
CA SER A 489 -34.95 -39.28 20.14
C SER A 489 -34.31 -38.01 19.58
N THR A 490 -34.74 -37.61 18.38
CA THR A 490 -34.44 -36.30 17.80
C THR A 490 -35.36 -35.24 18.41
N ASP A 491 -34.80 -34.16 18.94
CA ASP A 491 -35.56 -32.96 19.32
C ASP A 491 -34.96 -31.72 18.63
N PRO A 492 -35.79 -30.80 18.10
CA PRO A 492 -35.32 -29.57 17.46
C PRO A 492 -35.07 -28.45 18.47
N THR A 493 -34.64 -27.29 17.97
CA THR A 493 -34.49 -26.01 18.70
C THR A 493 -33.36 -25.92 19.74
N THR A 494 -32.15 -25.58 19.26
CA THR A 494 -31.32 -24.55 19.92
C THR A 494 -30.33 -23.97 18.90
N SER A 495 -30.76 -22.94 18.17
CA SER A 495 -29.91 -22.17 17.25
C SER A 495 -28.94 -21.27 18.02
N LYS A 496 -27.97 -21.88 18.72
CA LYS A 496 -26.82 -21.17 19.28
C LYS A 496 -26.15 -20.41 18.15
N ALA A 497 -26.04 -19.09 18.29
CA ALA A 497 -25.38 -18.23 17.30
C ALA A 497 -23.91 -18.61 17.18
N HIS A 498 -23.58 -19.43 16.17
CA HIS A 498 -22.21 -19.86 15.87
C HIS A 498 -21.43 -18.67 15.28
N HIS A 499 -20.95 -17.79 16.14
CA HIS A 499 -19.90 -16.85 15.79
C HIS A 499 -18.71 -17.65 15.23
N PRO A 500 -18.22 -17.37 14.02
CA PRO A 500 -17.07 -18.07 13.47
C PRO A 500 -15.85 -17.80 14.35
N SER A 501 -15.21 -18.88 14.81
CA SER A 501 -13.96 -18.79 15.55
C SER A 501 -12.77 -18.52 14.61
N PRO A 502 -11.68 -17.91 15.11
CA PRO A 502 -10.41 -17.87 14.38
C PRO A 502 -9.98 -19.28 13.95
N HIS A 503 -9.36 -19.41 12.78
CA HIS A 503 -8.88 -20.70 12.33
C HIS A 503 -7.77 -21.25 13.24
N PRO A 504 -7.71 -22.57 13.47
CA PRO A 504 -6.68 -23.17 14.31
C PRO A 504 -5.29 -22.93 13.69
N ARG A 505 -4.31 -22.61 14.54
CA ARG A 505 -2.92 -22.39 14.13
C ARG A 505 -2.34 -23.67 13.51
N ARG A 506 -2.28 -23.70 12.18
CA ARG A 506 -1.72 -24.78 11.35
C ARG A 506 -1.11 -24.20 10.07
N LEU A 507 -0.10 -24.87 9.50
CA LEU A 507 0.51 -24.44 8.25
C LEU A 507 -0.45 -24.57 7.05
N VAL A 508 -1.03 -23.45 6.65
CA VAL A 508 -1.69 -23.24 5.35
C VAL A 508 -0.78 -22.35 4.52
N LEU A 509 -0.48 -22.71 3.28
CA LEU A 509 0.40 -21.92 2.41
C LEU A 509 -0.36 -21.43 1.17
N LYS A 510 -0.26 -20.13 0.89
CA LYS A 510 -0.67 -19.50 -0.37
C LYS A 510 0.48 -18.72 -0.98
N THR A 511 0.54 -18.68 -2.31
CA THR A 511 1.61 -18.02 -3.06
C THR A 511 1.04 -17.27 -4.25
N THR A 512 1.50 -16.04 -4.50
CA THR A 512 1.16 -15.30 -5.72
C THR A 512 2.39 -14.58 -6.28
N ILE A 513 2.66 -14.79 -7.56
CA ILE A 513 3.57 -13.95 -8.34
C ILE A 513 2.69 -13.00 -9.15
N ILE A 514 2.76 -11.70 -8.87
CA ILE A 514 2.05 -10.67 -9.64
C ILE A 514 2.87 -10.44 -10.92
N PRO A 515 2.26 -10.52 -12.13
CA PRO A 515 2.98 -10.39 -13.39
C PRO A 515 3.56 -8.99 -13.60
N LYS A 516 4.44 -8.86 -14.61
CA LYS A 516 4.95 -7.57 -15.09
C LYS A 516 3.81 -6.56 -15.31
N PRO A 517 3.99 -5.27 -14.93
CA PRO A 517 5.24 -4.64 -14.51
C PRO A 517 5.55 -4.73 -13.00
N ALA A 518 4.90 -5.60 -12.22
CA ALA A 518 5.09 -5.62 -10.76
C ALA A 518 6.53 -6.04 -10.36
N ALA A 519 7.21 -5.13 -9.65
CA ALA A 519 8.56 -5.31 -9.09
C ALA A 519 8.56 -5.11 -7.56
N HIS A 520 9.72 -4.85 -6.95
CA HIS A 520 9.86 -4.68 -5.48
C HIS A 520 8.96 -3.59 -4.87
N SER A 521 8.59 -2.58 -5.66
CA SER A 521 7.67 -1.49 -5.29
C SER A 521 6.18 -1.86 -5.32
N LEU A 522 5.81 -3.12 -5.61
CA LEU A 522 4.41 -3.54 -5.84
C LEU A 522 3.44 -3.22 -4.69
N LEU A 523 3.99 -3.01 -3.49
CA LEU A 523 3.28 -2.62 -2.26
C LEU A 523 2.54 -1.29 -2.39
N PHE A 524 3.10 -0.34 -3.18
CA PHE A 524 2.54 1.00 -3.36
C PHE A 524 2.33 1.42 -4.82
N ALA A 525 2.63 0.53 -5.78
CA ALA A 525 2.30 0.77 -7.18
C ALA A 525 0.77 0.67 -7.39
N PRO A 526 0.10 1.63 -8.05
CA PRO A 526 -1.37 1.62 -8.17
C PRO A 526 -1.94 0.39 -8.89
N SER A 527 -1.19 -0.20 -9.81
CA SER A 527 -1.55 -1.38 -10.59
C SER A 527 -1.60 -2.67 -9.77
N SER A 528 -0.64 -2.87 -8.85
CA SER A 528 -0.50 -4.11 -8.08
C SER A 528 -0.98 -4.00 -6.63
N SER A 529 -0.92 -2.82 -6.01
CA SER A 529 -1.28 -2.64 -4.59
C SER A 529 -2.77 -2.92 -4.33
N ARG A 530 -3.66 -2.62 -5.27
CA ARG A 530 -5.10 -2.96 -5.20
C ARG A 530 -5.33 -4.47 -5.25
N THR A 531 -4.70 -5.16 -6.21
CA THR A 531 -4.75 -6.62 -6.33
C THR A 531 -4.18 -7.29 -5.07
N LEU A 532 -3.07 -6.77 -4.54
CA LEU A 532 -2.48 -7.25 -3.29
C LEU A 532 -3.40 -7.02 -2.09
N SER A 533 -4.07 -5.86 -1.96
CA SER A 533 -5.09 -5.64 -0.93
C SER A 533 -6.19 -6.70 -1.01
N GLY A 534 -6.74 -6.97 -2.20
CA GLY A 534 -7.80 -7.98 -2.39
C GLY A 534 -7.33 -9.39 -2.02
N LEU A 535 -6.14 -9.79 -2.48
CA LEU A 535 -5.53 -11.08 -2.14
C LEU A 535 -5.25 -11.22 -0.64
N VAL A 536 -4.80 -10.15 0.02
CA VAL A 536 -4.59 -10.12 1.48
C VAL A 536 -5.91 -10.21 2.23
N SER A 537 -6.93 -9.42 1.88
CA SER A 537 -8.26 -9.49 2.50
C SER A 537 -8.88 -10.88 2.39
N ASN A 538 -8.83 -11.48 1.20
CA ASN A 538 -9.27 -12.86 0.98
C ASN A 538 -8.47 -13.84 1.84
N PHE A 539 -7.14 -13.75 1.86
CA PHE A 539 -6.31 -14.64 2.67
C PHE A 539 -6.61 -14.55 4.18
N LEU A 540 -6.82 -13.33 4.68
CA LEU A 540 -7.19 -13.06 6.07
C LEU A 540 -8.54 -13.72 6.43
N ALA A 541 -9.57 -13.52 5.60
CA ALA A 541 -10.89 -14.10 5.82
C ALA A 541 -10.91 -15.63 5.66
N ASP A 542 -10.34 -16.15 4.57
CA ASP A 542 -10.46 -17.56 4.17
C ASP A 542 -9.57 -18.51 5.00
N TYR A 543 -8.48 -18.02 5.62
CA TYR A 543 -7.47 -18.88 6.26
C TYR A 543 -6.96 -18.42 7.63
N VAL A 544 -7.24 -17.19 8.08
CA VAL A 544 -6.82 -16.70 9.42
C VAL A 544 -8.01 -16.54 10.36
N ASP A 545 -8.98 -15.69 10.03
CA ASP A 545 -10.16 -15.42 10.86
C ASP A 545 -11.32 -14.96 9.96
N PRO A 546 -12.39 -15.75 9.80
CA PRO A 546 -13.53 -15.39 8.94
C PRO A 546 -14.21 -14.08 9.32
N ARG A 547 -14.02 -13.61 10.57
CA ARG A 547 -14.51 -12.31 11.04
C ARG A 547 -13.84 -11.11 10.35
N LEU A 548 -12.79 -11.35 9.56
CA LEU A 548 -12.12 -10.34 8.71
C LEU A 548 -12.73 -10.23 7.30
N SER A 549 -13.73 -11.05 6.95
CA SER A 549 -14.54 -10.88 5.73
C SER A 549 -15.37 -9.59 5.81
N LEU A 550 -15.34 -8.78 4.74
CA LEU A 550 -16.16 -7.57 4.65
C LEU A 550 -17.66 -7.93 4.63
N GLY A 551 -18.08 -8.90 3.82
CA GLY A 551 -19.45 -9.41 3.82
C GLY A 551 -19.92 -9.90 5.20
N TRP A 552 -19.09 -10.62 5.96
CA TRP A 552 -19.44 -11.03 7.33
C TRP A 552 -19.57 -9.82 8.28
N GLN A 553 -18.62 -8.87 8.23
CA GLN A 553 -18.72 -7.68 9.08
C GLN A 553 -19.95 -6.86 8.73
N LEU A 554 -20.26 -6.68 7.44
CA LEU A 554 -21.44 -5.92 7.01
C LEU A 554 -22.75 -6.50 7.54
N GLN A 555 -22.86 -7.80 7.80
CA GLN A 555 -24.03 -8.39 8.48
C GLN A 555 -24.24 -7.82 9.90
N TYR A 556 -23.17 -7.47 10.62
CA TYR A 556 -23.21 -6.83 11.94
C TYR A 556 -23.18 -5.28 11.89
N LEU A 557 -22.74 -4.68 10.77
CA LEU A 557 -22.50 -3.23 10.65
C LEU A 557 -23.56 -2.47 9.83
N SER A 558 -24.35 -3.17 9.02
CA SER A 558 -25.47 -2.63 8.22
C SER A 558 -26.83 -2.68 8.93
N THR A 559 -26.89 -3.26 10.13
CA THR A 559 -28.05 -3.21 11.03
C THR A 559 -28.22 -1.82 11.66
N GLU A 560 -27.13 -1.06 11.86
CA GLU A 560 -27.20 0.25 12.52
C GLU A 560 -26.17 1.29 12.03
N GLY A 561 -26.63 2.20 11.17
CA GLY A 561 -26.34 3.64 11.24
C GLY A 561 -25.06 4.18 10.61
N LYS A 562 -23.99 3.38 10.46
CA LYS A 562 -22.71 3.86 9.87
C LYS A 562 -22.31 3.16 8.57
N TRP A 563 -22.63 1.88 8.40
CA TRP A 563 -22.63 1.18 7.11
C TRP A 563 -24.03 0.71 6.73
N ASP A 564 -25.06 1.38 7.26
CA ASP A 564 -26.36 1.37 6.62
C ASP A 564 -26.55 2.66 5.81
N VAL A 565 -27.52 2.63 4.89
CA VAL A 565 -27.95 3.79 4.14
C VAL A 565 -28.59 4.82 5.07
N LYS A 566 -28.04 6.05 5.09
CA LYS A 566 -28.42 7.14 6.02
C LYS A 566 -29.92 7.48 6.13
N ASN A 567 -30.73 7.03 5.19
CA ASN A 567 -32.18 6.89 5.35
C ASN A 567 -32.60 5.66 4.53
N LEU A 568 -32.93 4.56 5.23
CA LEU A 568 -33.25 3.27 4.62
C LEU A 568 -34.58 3.30 3.86
N GLU A 569 -35.59 4.00 4.37
CA GLU A 569 -36.90 4.14 3.71
C GLU A 569 -36.75 4.86 2.37
N LYS A 570 -36.06 6.00 2.36
CA LYS A 570 -35.71 6.78 1.16
C LYS A 570 -34.87 5.98 0.18
N TRP A 571 -33.95 5.14 0.66
CA TRP A 571 -33.20 4.23 -0.22
C TRP A 571 -34.07 3.09 -0.75
N LYS A 572 -34.99 2.52 0.04
CA LYS A 572 -35.91 1.46 -0.40
C LYS A 572 -36.87 1.98 -1.48
N ALA A 573 -37.46 3.16 -1.27
CA ALA A 573 -38.35 3.85 -2.22
C ALA A 573 -37.65 4.27 -3.54
N VAL A 574 -36.32 4.44 -3.54
CA VAL A 574 -35.57 4.67 -4.77
C VAL A 574 -35.47 3.38 -5.59
N GLN A 575 -35.87 3.45 -6.86
CA GLN A 575 -35.73 2.38 -7.84
C GLN A 575 -34.27 1.81 -7.85
N PRO A 576 -34.08 0.48 -7.82
CA PRO A 576 -32.74 -0.13 -7.79
C PRO A 576 -31.82 0.33 -8.92
N VAL A 577 -32.27 0.17 -10.17
CA VAL A 577 -31.53 0.42 -11.42
C VAL A 577 -32.42 1.20 -12.40
N SER A 578 -31.86 2.14 -13.14
CA SER A 578 -32.55 2.95 -14.16
C SER A 578 -32.82 2.18 -15.45
N LEU A 579 -33.62 2.78 -16.34
CA LEU A 579 -33.59 2.42 -17.76
C LEU A 579 -32.20 2.73 -18.38
N PRO A 580 -31.81 2.11 -19.51
CA PRO A 580 -30.51 2.35 -20.15
C PRO A 580 -30.34 3.80 -20.63
N ILE A 581 -29.24 4.43 -20.23
CA ILE A 581 -28.90 5.84 -20.50
C ILE A 581 -27.83 5.89 -21.60
N GLY A 582 -28.12 6.61 -22.68
CA GLY A 582 -27.21 6.79 -23.84
C GLY A 582 -26.78 5.48 -24.52
N GLY A 583 -27.48 4.36 -24.27
CA GLY A 583 -27.07 3.02 -24.73
C GLY A 583 -25.78 2.48 -24.10
N VAL A 584 -25.24 3.13 -23.06
CA VAL A 584 -23.95 2.77 -22.41
C VAL A 584 -24.11 2.49 -20.92
N PHE A 585 -25.00 3.20 -20.21
CA PHE A 585 -25.05 3.16 -18.74
C PHE A 585 -26.39 2.68 -18.18
N CYS A 586 -26.36 2.23 -16.92
CA CYS A 586 -27.52 2.26 -16.03
C CYS A 586 -27.13 3.01 -14.74
N ALA A 587 -27.93 4.00 -14.35
CA ALA A 587 -27.79 4.68 -13.07
C ALA A 587 -28.47 3.85 -11.97
N MET A 588 -27.77 3.60 -10.87
CA MET A 588 -28.29 2.75 -9.79
C MET A 588 -28.08 3.38 -8.41
N LYS A 589 -28.87 2.93 -7.42
CA LYS A 589 -28.56 3.19 -5.99
C LYS A 589 -27.45 2.25 -5.53
N THR A 590 -26.74 2.59 -4.45
CA THR A 590 -25.78 1.65 -3.83
C THR A 590 -26.48 0.34 -3.50
N LEU A 591 -25.80 -0.79 -3.69
CA LEU A 591 -26.23 -2.07 -3.13
C LEU A 591 -26.09 -2.03 -1.59
N ARG A 592 -26.69 -3.00 -0.90
CA ARG A 592 -26.58 -3.25 0.55
C ARG A 592 -26.38 -4.75 0.79
N GLU A 593 -25.45 -5.16 1.65
CA GLU A 593 -25.10 -6.58 1.82
C GLU A 593 -26.31 -7.45 2.22
N VAL A 594 -27.06 -7.01 3.23
CA VAL A 594 -28.17 -7.75 3.86
C VAL A 594 -29.53 -7.50 3.21
N ASP A 595 -29.58 -6.95 2.00
CA ASP A 595 -30.84 -6.50 1.40
C ASP A 595 -31.52 -7.54 0.50
N GLU A 596 -32.79 -7.77 0.78
CA GLU A 596 -33.67 -8.74 0.11
C GLU A 596 -33.95 -8.44 -1.37
N LYS A 597 -33.61 -7.24 -1.87
CA LYS A 597 -33.95 -6.83 -3.25
C LYS A 597 -32.80 -6.16 -4.00
N HIS A 598 -31.83 -5.55 -3.32
CA HIS A 598 -30.68 -4.88 -3.96
C HIS A 598 -29.37 -5.11 -3.19
N SER A 599 -29.06 -6.40 -2.99
CA SER A 599 -27.76 -6.92 -2.52
C SER A 599 -26.94 -7.48 -3.69
N PRO A 600 -25.60 -7.62 -3.56
CA PRO A 600 -24.73 -8.08 -4.65
C PRO A 600 -25.18 -9.41 -5.27
N LYS A 601 -25.53 -10.39 -4.43
CA LYS A 601 -26.02 -11.72 -4.83
C LYS A 601 -27.27 -11.66 -5.71
N ILE A 602 -28.21 -10.75 -5.40
CA ILE A 602 -29.46 -10.59 -6.16
C ILE A 602 -29.21 -9.78 -7.42
N PHE A 603 -28.43 -8.71 -7.33
CA PHE A 603 -28.04 -7.89 -8.47
C PHE A 603 -27.29 -8.69 -9.54
N VAL A 604 -26.37 -9.57 -9.14
CA VAL A 604 -25.73 -10.54 -10.06
C VAL A 604 -26.79 -11.41 -10.75
N LYS A 605 -27.69 -12.03 -9.99
CA LYS A 605 -28.72 -12.93 -10.51
C LYS A 605 -29.66 -12.26 -11.52
N GLU A 606 -29.96 -10.97 -11.35
CA GLU A 606 -30.87 -10.22 -12.24
C GLU A 606 -30.18 -9.47 -13.39
N TRP A 607 -28.94 -9.01 -13.19
CA TRP A 607 -28.30 -8.02 -14.06
C TRP A 607 -26.99 -8.48 -14.69
N ALA A 608 -26.36 -9.59 -14.28
CA ALA A 608 -25.07 -10.02 -14.84
C ALA A 608 -25.09 -10.24 -16.36
N ASP A 609 -26.24 -10.55 -16.98
CA ASP A 609 -26.36 -10.67 -18.44
C ASP A 609 -26.37 -9.31 -19.17
N LYS A 610 -26.73 -8.22 -18.48
CA LYS A 610 -26.91 -6.88 -19.05
C LYS A 610 -25.81 -5.90 -18.61
N ILE A 611 -25.29 -6.08 -17.40
CA ILE A 611 -24.30 -5.24 -16.75
C ILE A 611 -23.12 -6.12 -16.34
N LYS A 612 -21.98 -6.00 -17.03
CA LYS A 612 -20.72 -6.68 -16.65
C LYS A 612 -19.77 -5.79 -15.84
N VAL A 613 -20.12 -4.52 -15.61
CA VAL A 613 -19.26 -3.56 -14.91
C VAL A 613 -20.09 -2.66 -14.00
N VAL A 614 -19.66 -2.49 -12.75
CA VAL A 614 -20.24 -1.55 -11.77
C VAL A 614 -19.19 -0.54 -11.31
N ILE A 615 -19.53 0.74 -11.36
CA ILE A 615 -18.69 1.85 -10.93
C ILE A 615 -19.32 2.55 -9.72
N ASP A 616 -18.65 2.42 -8.57
CA ASP A 616 -19.02 3.13 -7.35
C ASP A 616 -18.32 4.48 -7.30
N ILE A 617 -19.08 5.56 -7.53
CA ILE A 617 -18.58 6.94 -7.48
C ILE A 617 -18.66 7.58 -6.07
N SER A 618 -19.03 6.81 -5.03
CA SER A 618 -19.09 7.30 -3.65
C SER A 618 -17.70 7.41 -3.00
N HIS A 619 -17.57 8.29 -2.00
CA HIS A 619 -16.32 8.52 -1.28
C HIS A 619 -15.99 7.38 -0.30
N ASP A 620 -16.95 7.08 0.56
CA ASP A 620 -16.82 6.13 1.68
C ASP A 620 -16.84 4.68 1.16
N ALA A 621 -16.46 3.71 1.97
CA ALA A 621 -16.50 2.30 1.57
C ALA A 621 -17.96 1.85 1.29
N PRO A 622 -18.19 0.94 0.32
CA PRO A 622 -19.53 0.46 -0.04
C PRO A 622 -20.17 -0.30 1.14
N VAL A 623 -21.49 -0.19 1.27
CA VAL A 623 -22.29 -0.89 2.30
C VAL A 623 -22.65 -2.33 1.89
N TYR A 624 -21.80 -2.92 1.05
CA TYR A 624 -21.88 -4.24 0.45
C TYR A 624 -20.46 -4.71 0.11
N ASP A 625 -20.22 -6.02 0.03
CA ASP A 625 -18.93 -6.57 -0.39
C ASP A 625 -18.84 -6.60 -1.94
N PRO A 626 -17.91 -5.85 -2.57
CA PRO A 626 -17.77 -5.87 -4.02
C PRO A 626 -17.39 -7.24 -4.58
N LYS A 627 -16.77 -8.12 -3.78
CA LYS A 627 -16.46 -9.48 -4.20
C LYS A 627 -17.72 -10.26 -4.61
N GLY A 628 -18.86 -9.98 -3.96
CA GLY A 628 -20.16 -10.55 -4.33
C GLY A 628 -20.69 -10.13 -5.71
N LEU A 629 -20.07 -9.13 -6.35
CA LEU A 629 -20.27 -8.80 -7.77
C LEU A 629 -19.23 -9.50 -8.66
N GLU A 630 -17.97 -9.49 -8.24
CA GLU A 630 -16.84 -10.05 -9.00
C GLU A 630 -16.93 -11.58 -9.16
N ASP A 631 -17.28 -12.29 -8.09
CA ASP A 631 -17.59 -13.73 -8.11
C ASP A 631 -18.80 -14.06 -9.02
N GLY A 632 -19.65 -13.06 -9.27
CA GLY A 632 -20.78 -13.11 -10.21
C GLY A 632 -20.46 -12.70 -11.65
N GLY A 633 -19.20 -12.42 -11.98
CA GLY A 633 -18.78 -11.99 -13.31
C GLY A 633 -19.08 -10.51 -13.63
N ILE A 634 -19.31 -9.67 -12.60
CA ILE A 634 -19.50 -8.23 -12.74
C ILE A 634 -18.27 -7.51 -12.15
N THR A 635 -17.44 -6.90 -13.00
CA THR A 635 -16.22 -6.20 -12.61
C THR A 635 -16.55 -4.92 -11.82
N TYR A 636 -15.90 -4.71 -10.67
CA TYR A 636 -16.13 -3.55 -9.83
C TYR A 636 -15.01 -2.50 -9.92
N HIS A 637 -15.37 -1.22 -10.03
CA HIS A 637 -14.44 -0.09 -10.02
C HIS A 637 -14.85 0.97 -9.00
N LYS A 638 -13.95 1.28 -8.06
CA LYS A 638 -14.12 2.38 -7.10
C LYS A 638 -13.53 3.69 -7.65
N PHE A 639 -14.37 4.71 -7.82
CA PHE A 639 -14.02 6.04 -8.32
C PHE A 639 -14.42 7.11 -7.28
N PRO A 640 -13.67 7.31 -6.20
CA PRO A 640 -14.13 8.12 -5.07
C PRO A 640 -14.15 9.62 -5.41
N THR A 641 -15.30 10.27 -5.22
CA THR A 641 -15.51 11.70 -5.52
C THR A 641 -16.01 12.48 -4.29
N VAL A 642 -15.80 13.80 -4.28
CA VAL A 642 -16.22 14.69 -3.18
C VAL A 642 -17.76 14.70 -3.04
N SER A 643 -18.25 14.68 -1.80
CA SER A 643 -19.70 14.65 -1.52
C SER A 643 -20.34 16.05 -1.58
N LYS A 644 -21.62 16.13 -1.96
CA LYS A 644 -22.44 17.36 -2.00
C LYS A 644 -21.96 18.48 -2.95
N GLN A 645 -20.97 18.25 -3.81
CA GLN A 645 -20.48 19.22 -4.79
C GLN A 645 -20.53 18.65 -6.22
N PRO A 646 -20.73 19.48 -7.27
CA PRO A 646 -20.58 19.06 -8.65
C PRO A 646 -19.14 18.62 -8.95
N PRO A 647 -18.92 17.45 -9.59
CA PRO A 647 -17.59 16.99 -10.00
C PRO A 647 -16.82 18.01 -10.83
N MET A 648 -15.52 18.13 -10.58
CA MET A 648 -14.64 19.06 -11.29
C MET A 648 -14.36 18.63 -12.75
N ALA A 649 -13.68 19.46 -13.53
CA ALA A 649 -13.43 19.19 -14.95
C ALA A 649 -12.39 18.07 -15.17
N ASP A 650 -11.41 17.98 -14.28
CA ASP A 650 -10.42 16.91 -14.19
C ASP A 650 -11.02 15.60 -13.65
N GLU A 651 -11.90 15.66 -12.64
CA GLU A 651 -12.69 14.50 -12.20
C GLU A 651 -13.51 13.91 -13.36
N VAL A 652 -14.26 14.76 -14.10
CA VAL A 652 -15.04 14.32 -15.27
C VAL A 652 -14.16 13.75 -16.37
N LYS A 653 -13.06 14.44 -16.73
CA LYS A 653 -12.10 13.93 -17.73
C LYS A 653 -11.53 12.55 -17.34
N THR A 654 -11.25 12.33 -16.05
CA THR A 654 -10.72 11.07 -15.52
C THR A 654 -11.79 9.97 -15.52
N PHE A 655 -13.04 10.29 -15.19
CA PHE A 655 -14.17 9.36 -15.30
C PHE A 655 -14.39 8.94 -16.75
N ILE A 656 -14.45 9.89 -17.69
CA ILE A 656 -14.64 9.61 -19.12
C ILE A 656 -13.50 8.71 -19.65
N ALA A 657 -12.25 8.98 -19.27
CA ALA A 657 -11.12 8.14 -19.65
C ALA A 657 -11.22 6.69 -19.12
N LEU A 658 -11.75 6.48 -17.91
CA LEU A 658 -12.03 5.16 -17.37
C LEU A 658 -13.12 4.43 -18.17
N ILE A 659 -14.21 5.10 -18.54
CA ILE A 659 -15.27 4.51 -19.39
C ILE A 659 -14.72 4.15 -20.78
N ASP A 660 -13.95 5.06 -21.39
CA ASP A 660 -13.36 4.84 -22.72
C ASP A 660 -12.36 3.67 -22.72
N ASP A 661 -11.69 3.40 -21.60
CA ASP A 661 -10.81 2.24 -21.46
C ASP A 661 -11.59 0.93 -21.24
N ILE A 662 -12.60 0.93 -20.36
CA ILE A 662 -13.51 -0.21 -20.16
C ILE A 662 -14.14 -0.63 -21.50
N ARG A 663 -14.64 0.33 -22.28
CA ARG A 663 -15.31 0.07 -23.57
C ARG A 663 -14.38 -0.45 -24.67
N LYS A 664 -13.07 -0.16 -24.63
CA LYS A 664 -12.08 -0.74 -25.57
C LYS A 664 -11.84 -2.23 -25.33
N HIS A 665 -12.03 -2.69 -24.10
CA HIS A 665 -11.82 -4.09 -23.71
C HIS A 665 -13.10 -4.95 -23.83
N GLN A 666 -14.25 -4.36 -24.15
CA GLN A 666 -15.48 -5.09 -24.49
C GLN A 666 -15.37 -5.74 -25.88
N LYS A 667 -15.96 -6.93 -26.04
CA LYS A 667 -15.93 -7.65 -27.33
C LYS A 667 -16.90 -7.02 -28.33
N THR A 668 -16.45 -6.90 -29.59
CA THR A 668 -17.25 -6.32 -30.68
C THR A 668 -18.56 -7.08 -30.89
N GLY A 669 -19.68 -6.45 -30.54
CA GLY A 669 -21.04 -7.00 -30.66
C GLY A 669 -21.77 -7.25 -29.34
N GLU A 670 -21.08 -7.24 -28.20
CA GLU A 670 -21.69 -7.43 -26.88
C GLU A 670 -22.39 -6.14 -26.41
N LYS A 671 -23.74 -6.12 -26.37
CA LYS A 671 -24.54 -4.95 -25.91
C LYS A 671 -24.57 -4.86 -24.38
N VAL A 672 -23.41 -4.65 -23.77
CA VAL A 672 -23.21 -4.62 -22.32
C VAL A 672 -23.22 -3.19 -21.78
N LEU A 673 -24.03 -2.96 -20.74
CA LEU A 673 -24.16 -1.70 -20.02
C LEU A 673 -23.19 -1.61 -18.83
N ILE A 674 -22.92 -0.38 -18.40
CA ILE A 674 -22.09 -0.06 -17.24
C ILE A 674 -23.00 0.50 -16.14
N GLY A 675 -23.11 -0.21 -15.02
CA GLY A 675 -23.82 0.27 -13.83
C GLY A 675 -23.01 1.36 -13.12
N VAL A 676 -23.64 2.47 -12.73
CA VAL A 676 -22.97 3.56 -12.00
C VAL A 676 -23.82 3.99 -10.81
N HIS A 677 -23.28 3.93 -9.59
CA HIS A 677 -23.97 4.42 -8.39
C HIS A 677 -23.16 5.41 -7.58
N CYS A 678 -23.88 6.34 -6.95
CA CYS A 678 -23.43 7.01 -5.74
C CYS A 678 -24.17 6.39 -4.55
N HIS A 679 -24.90 7.18 -3.74
CA HIS A 679 -25.78 6.62 -2.69
C HIS A 679 -27.16 6.23 -3.28
N TYR A 680 -27.80 7.18 -3.98
CA TYR A 680 -29.16 7.01 -4.53
C TYR A 680 -29.22 6.96 -6.08
N GLY A 681 -28.12 7.27 -6.78
CA GLY A 681 -28.07 7.24 -8.24
C GLY A 681 -28.71 8.46 -8.94
N PHE A 682 -28.69 9.64 -8.32
CA PHE A 682 -29.18 10.90 -8.90
C PHE A 682 -28.03 11.89 -9.13
N ASN A 683 -27.89 12.96 -8.34
CA ASN A 683 -27.06 14.15 -8.64
C ASN A 683 -25.66 13.90 -9.24
N ARG A 684 -24.72 13.32 -8.47
CA ARG A 684 -23.35 13.05 -8.98
C ARG A 684 -23.35 12.04 -10.13
N THR A 685 -24.21 11.01 -10.05
CA THR A 685 -24.34 9.97 -11.08
C THR A 685 -24.79 10.57 -12.41
N GLY A 686 -25.86 11.37 -12.40
CA GLY A 686 -26.34 12.11 -13.56
C GLY A 686 -25.30 13.07 -14.10
N PHE A 687 -24.60 13.82 -13.24
CA PHE A 687 -23.57 14.76 -13.70
C PHE A 687 -22.46 14.09 -14.54
N PHE A 688 -21.93 12.94 -14.09
CA PHE A 688 -20.94 12.18 -14.86
C PHE A 688 -21.52 11.57 -16.15
N LEU A 689 -22.74 11.04 -16.09
CA LEU A 689 -23.39 10.41 -17.24
C LEU A 689 -23.78 11.43 -18.31
N VAL A 690 -24.36 12.56 -17.93
CA VAL A 690 -24.65 13.71 -18.80
C VAL A 690 -23.36 14.24 -19.42
N SER A 691 -22.30 14.44 -18.63
CA SER A 691 -20.98 14.84 -19.14
C SER A 691 -20.44 13.86 -20.19
N TYR A 692 -20.60 12.54 -20.00
CA TYR A 692 -20.19 11.54 -20.99
C TYR A 692 -21.07 11.58 -22.25
N MET A 693 -22.39 11.74 -22.12
CA MET A 693 -23.30 11.85 -23.27
C MET A 693 -22.94 13.05 -24.16
N ILE A 694 -22.58 14.19 -23.56
CA ILE A 694 -22.10 15.38 -24.28
C ILE A 694 -20.71 15.13 -24.88
N GLU A 695 -19.72 14.77 -24.07
CA GLU A 695 -18.30 14.69 -24.51
C GLU A 695 -17.95 13.44 -25.35
N ARG A 696 -18.85 12.46 -25.49
CA ARG A 696 -18.58 11.22 -26.25
C ARG A 696 -19.71 10.73 -27.15
N LEU A 697 -20.97 11.05 -26.86
CA LEU A 697 -22.11 10.58 -27.66
C LEU A 697 -22.75 11.68 -28.51
N GLY A 698 -22.26 12.94 -28.41
CA GLY A 698 -22.67 14.05 -29.27
C GLY A 698 -24.01 14.70 -28.91
N TYR A 699 -24.52 14.47 -27.69
CA TYR A 699 -25.71 15.14 -27.18
C TYR A 699 -25.42 16.62 -26.89
N ASN A 700 -26.42 17.49 -27.05
CA ASN A 700 -26.40 18.82 -26.41
C ASN A 700 -26.70 18.68 -24.90
N VAL A 701 -26.68 19.80 -24.17
CA VAL A 701 -26.77 19.77 -22.70
C VAL A 701 -28.18 19.38 -22.25
N GLU A 702 -29.18 19.90 -22.95
CA GLU A 702 -30.60 19.77 -22.70
C GLU A 702 -31.06 18.32 -22.95
N ASP A 703 -30.84 17.79 -24.16
CA ASP A 703 -31.16 16.40 -24.51
C ASP A 703 -30.47 15.38 -23.58
N ALA A 704 -29.25 15.66 -23.13
CA ALA A 704 -28.53 14.79 -22.21
C ALA A 704 -29.14 14.80 -20.79
N ILE A 705 -29.55 15.97 -20.29
CA ILE A 705 -30.25 16.11 -19.01
C ILE A 705 -31.61 15.40 -19.07
N ASP A 706 -32.39 15.61 -20.13
CA ASP A 706 -33.72 15.02 -20.30
C ASP A 706 -33.67 13.51 -20.55
N THR A 707 -32.66 13.03 -21.28
CA THR A 707 -32.37 11.59 -21.41
C THR A 707 -32.09 10.97 -20.04
N PHE A 708 -31.33 11.65 -19.17
CA PHE A 708 -31.08 11.17 -17.81
C PHE A 708 -32.36 11.24 -16.95
N ALA A 709 -33.13 12.32 -17.02
CA ALA A 709 -34.36 12.51 -16.25
C ALA A 709 -35.43 11.46 -16.61
N THR A 710 -35.65 11.23 -17.91
CA THR A 710 -36.57 10.20 -18.43
C THR A 710 -36.16 8.80 -17.99
N SER A 711 -34.86 8.48 -18.08
CA SER A 711 -34.35 7.15 -17.74
C SER A 711 -34.32 6.88 -16.23
N ARG A 712 -34.15 7.94 -15.42
CA ARG A 712 -33.96 7.88 -13.97
C ARG A 712 -34.76 9.00 -13.24
N PRO A 713 -36.10 8.95 -13.23
CA PRO A 713 -36.92 10.04 -12.72
C PRO A 713 -36.65 10.42 -11.25
N PRO A 714 -36.63 11.71 -10.88
CA PRO A 714 -36.84 12.90 -11.70
C PRO A 714 -35.52 13.48 -12.28
N GLY A 715 -34.47 12.67 -12.44
CA GLY A 715 -33.16 13.13 -12.92
C GLY A 715 -32.30 13.77 -11.82
N ILE A 716 -31.59 14.85 -12.17
CA ILE A 716 -30.71 15.58 -11.24
C ILE A 716 -31.59 16.46 -10.32
N ARG A 717 -31.56 16.21 -9.01
CA ARG A 717 -32.45 16.80 -8.00
C ARG A 717 -31.92 18.09 -7.36
N HIS A 718 -30.80 18.62 -7.82
CA HIS A 718 -30.17 19.82 -7.25
C HIS A 718 -29.81 20.79 -8.38
N ALA A 719 -30.41 21.99 -8.36
CA ALA A 719 -30.17 23.03 -9.37
C ALA A 719 -28.68 23.28 -9.59
N HIS A 720 -27.88 23.45 -8.53
CA HIS A 720 -26.44 23.71 -8.63
C HIS A 720 -25.61 22.60 -9.33
N PHE A 721 -26.16 21.41 -9.57
CA PHE A 721 -25.54 20.41 -10.47
C PHE A 721 -25.93 20.65 -11.93
N ILE A 722 -27.18 21.07 -12.20
CA ILE A 722 -27.69 21.45 -13.53
C ILE A 722 -27.01 22.74 -14.00
N ASP A 723 -26.99 23.78 -13.16
CA ASP A 723 -26.31 25.05 -13.41
C ASP A 723 -24.84 24.83 -13.79
N ALA A 724 -24.16 23.93 -13.09
CA ALA A 724 -22.77 23.57 -13.32
C ALA A 724 -22.54 22.74 -14.60
N LEU A 725 -23.57 22.13 -15.19
CA LEU A 725 -23.53 21.50 -16.51
C LEU A 725 -23.69 22.56 -17.61
N HIS A 726 -24.71 23.42 -17.55
CA HIS A 726 -24.86 24.50 -18.54
C HIS A 726 -23.65 25.46 -18.51
N VAL A 727 -23.15 25.87 -17.34
CA VAL A 727 -21.93 26.70 -17.23
C VAL A 727 -20.65 26.00 -17.74
N ARG A 728 -20.63 24.66 -17.82
CA ARG A 728 -19.50 23.89 -18.36
C ARG A 728 -19.55 23.76 -19.88
N TYR A 729 -20.74 23.55 -20.43
CA TYR A 729 -20.93 23.19 -21.84
C TYR A 729 -21.58 24.31 -22.70
N CYS A 730 -21.89 25.47 -22.11
CA CYS A 730 -22.37 26.66 -22.82
C CYS A 730 -21.37 27.12 -23.90
N HIS A 731 -21.80 27.06 -25.16
CA HIS A 731 -21.00 27.49 -26.30
C HIS A 731 -20.73 29.00 -26.26
N GLY A 732 -19.44 29.38 -26.33
CA GLY A 732 -19.00 30.79 -26.40
C GLY A 732 -18.63 31.44 -25.07
N LEU A 733 -18.85 30.79 -23.92
CA LEU A 733 -18.59 31.36 -22.59
C LEU A 733 -17.07 31.50 -22.29
N LYS A 734 -16.49 32.64 -22.66
CA LYS A 734 -15.11 33.01 -22.29
C LYS A 734 -15.04 33.38 -20.79
N LYS A 735 -14.53 32.47 -19.97
CA LYS A 735 -14.19 32.79 -18.56
C LYS A 735 -13.09 33.85 -18.51
N ALA A 736 -13.34 34.95 -17.83
CA ALA A 736 -12.30 35.92 -17.47
C ALA A 736 -11.25 35.26 -16.54
N PRO A 737 -9.97 35.65 -16.62
CA PRO A 737 -8.99 35.23 -15.63
C PRO A 737 -9.37 35.76 -14.24
N THR A 738 -9.17 34.94 -13.22
CA THR A 738 -9.24 35.40 -11.82
C THR A 738 -8.08 36.37 -11.56
N LEU A 739 -8.39 37.54 -10.98
CA LEU A 739 -7.41 38.53 -10.52
C LEU A 739 -6.79 38.13 -9.17
#